data_AF-A0A3B9CSZ9-F1
#
_entry.id   AF-A0A3B9CSZ9-F1
#
_cell.length_a   1.000
_cell.length_b   1.000
_cell.length_c   1.000
_cell.angle_alpha   90.00
_cell.angle_beta   90.00
_cell.angle_gamma   90.00
#
_symmetry.space_group_name_H-M   'P 1'
#
loop_
_entity.id
_entity.type
_entity.pdbx_description
1 polymer ?
#
loop_
_entity_poly.entity_id
_entity_poly.type
_entity_poly.pdbx_seq_one_letter_code
_entity_poly.pdbx_strand_id
1 'polypeptide(L)'
;MNQISASCVVALASLLSSALIADDVPSGRLLLIGIDGCRPDALESAQTPHIDALIRNGCWTKTTQILGERYGKNDTISGPGWSSFLTGVWADRHGVHDNTFEGRKFDEYPHLFQRIRQAYPKALLGSFVDWAPIDRFIVQDADVRVVLPSEGADQYARHDKVLARSAVEFLSKPDAHAAMVYFGATDETGHAGGFHPNVPEYISAIEQTDALVGELIDAVNNRPNSKQENWLVVVSTDHGGKNKGHSDGHSVPEIRTTFLIVSGNAAQKTPITQQTYVVDVAATALAHLGIAIRPEWKLDGRRVGLNPTDNKSERKVSFREDVAPILTSKCLECHSGVAPEGGLNLTSRALAFKGGENGIPLHPGKPTESLLWNRIHNNEMPPEHPLTTVERDIIKRWIASGANWEGGEIDRFGKTTANRAGSDWWSLQPLQSTTPPGVAGAKNPIDAFVRARLNSKGLKPSPRATPEVLIRRLSFDLTGLPPSPSQVTEFLAAWQKDADSAAEGLVDQLLASPHFGERWGRHWLDVVRFGESQGFERDKLRSNSWYYRDWVIDALNSDMPYDEFARRQLAGDVIGPEDPAYITATGFLVAGPWDEVGQSQRSQTMKAIVRQDEIEDYVGTISQTFLGLTVNCARCHDHKFDPILQKEYYQLAAAVGGVRHGQRSVNTEENRQQLIVLKRRIREVQDKISQLEQAVRNRLLKEQEQRENLPKRVRPIARWDFESDLRDSIGELHATQHPDATIEDGRLVLNGGKGYAATHHQSFLLGEKTIEAWVKLDGLDQKAGAAISVHSTDNEFDAIVYAERKPRRWMAGSDFFKRTTDLSVPAEDTADNEFIHMAITYATDGTISCYRNGKPYGKPYRKAPMSLFHPNMWYVMFGIRTGGPNPKNQLRGWLEAAQLYDRALTSEQIEASWLCEKAAVTHDSILAALTPDEVKRRTALTRAIANLKAEQKRREAWTIYANVPRPPDTAFVLKRGNPATPGPMVSPAGI
;
A
#
# COMPACT_ATOMS: atom_id res chain seq x y z
N MET A 1 36.50 -22.45 -16.12
CA MET A 1 35.80 -23.66 -15.64
C MET A 1 34.38 -23.58 -16.20
N ASN A 2 34.21 -23.81 -17.51
CA ASN A 2 34.00 -25.10 -18.18
C ASN A 2 32.78 -25.89 -17.69
N GLN A 3 31.73 -25.82 -18.52
CA GLN A 3 30.82 -26.89 -18.94
C GLN A 3 30.08 -27.69 -17.86
N ILE A 4 28.78 -27.41 -17.72
CA ILE A 4 27.77 -28.42 -17.40
C ILE A 4 26.72 -28.44 -18.52
N SER A 5 26.91 -29.43 -19.39
CA SER A 5 25.98 -30.17 -20.26
C SER A 5 24.61 -29.58 -20.58
N ALA A 6 24.49 -29.10 -21.82
CA ALA A 6 23.28 -29.11 -22.61
C ALA A 6 22.91 -30.57 -22.98
N SER A 7 22.11 -31.25 -22.13
CA SER A 7 21.52 -32.55 -22.49
C SER A 7 20.12 -32.82 -21.88
N CYS A 8 19.48 -31.82 -21.26
CA CYS A 8 18.10 -31.95 -20.76
C CYS A 8 17.04 -31.16 -21.56
N VAL A 9 17.40 -30.54 -22.68
CA VAL A 9 16.50 -29.65 -23.45
C VAL A 9 15.77 -30.37 -24.60
N VAL A 10 16.07 -31.65 -24.89
CA VAL A 10 15.45 -32.38 -26.02
C VAL A 10 14.41 -33.43 -25.58
N ALA A 11 14.22 -33.67 -24.27
CA ALA A 11 13.21 -34.63 -23.77
C ALA A 11 11.96 -33.98 -23.14
N LEU A 12 11.87 -32.65 -23.10
CA LEU A 12 10.69 -31.92 -22.58
C LEU A 12 9.82 -31.27 -23.68
N ALA A 13 10.10 -31.55 -24.96
CA ALA A 13 9.31 -31.04 -26.09
C ALA A 13 8.33 -32.08 -26.67
N SER A 14 8.22 -33.27 -26.07
CA SER A 14 7.40 -34.39 -26.60
C SER A 14 6.41 -34.98 -25.59
N LEU A 15 6.11 -34.27 -24.49
CA LEU A 15 5.06 -34.64 -23.52
C LEU A 15 4.02 -33.53 -23.28
N LEU A 16 3.94 -32.55 -24.20
CA LEU A 16 2.88 -31.54 -24.28
C LEU A 16 2.30 -31.52 -25.70
N SER A 17 1.78 -32.66 -26.16
CA SER A 17 0.96 -32.71 -27.38
C SER A 17 0.02 -33.90 -27.32
N SER A 18 -0.80 -33.93 -26.28
CA SER A 18 -2.11 -34.58 -26.33
C SER A 18 -3.11 -33.66 -25.63
N ALA A 19 -3.09 -32.37 -26.01
CA ALA A 19 -4.33 -31.62 -26.03
C ALA A 19 -5.27 -32.42 -26.93
N LEU A 20 -6.44 -32.81 -26.41
CA LEU A 20 -7.51 -33.29 -27.27
C LEU A 20 -7.65 -32.27 -28.39
N ILE A 21 -7.37 -32.67 -29.63
CA ILE A 21 -7.78 -31.91 -30.80
C ILE A 21 -9.30 -31.85 -30.69
N ALA A 22 -9.83 -30.70 -30.28
CA ALA A 22 -11.26 -30.45 -30.42
C ALA A 22 -11.52 -30.49 -31.93
N ASP A 23 -12.42 -31.37 -32.38
CA ASP A 23 -12.80 -31.41 -33.78
C ASP A 23 -13.31 -30.01 -34.18
N ASP A 24 -12.81 -29.44 -35.29
CA ASP A 24 -13.17 -28.08 -35.71
C ASP A 24 -14.60 -27.97 -36.29
N VAL A 25 -15.31 -29.11 -36.40
CA VAL A 25 -16.68 -29.26 -36.92
C VAL A 25 -17.47 -30.27 -36.07
N PRO A 26 -18.81 -30.14 -35.94
CA PRO A 26 -19.59 -31.11 -35.18
C PRO A 26 -19.66 -32.47 -35.88
N SER A 27 -19.73 -33.53 -35.09
CA SER A 27 -19.94 -34.91 -35.58
C SER A 27 -21.40 -35.20 -35.95
N GLY A 28 -22.36 -34.56 -35.28
CA GLY A 28 -23.78 -34.57 -35.65
C GLY A 28 -24.16 -33.43 -36.61
N ARG A 29 -25.39 -33.49 -37.12
CA ARG A 29 -26.00 -32.43 -37.95
C ARG A 29 -27.33 -31.96 -37.36
N LEU A 30 -27.72 -30.71 -37.64
CA LEU A 30 -28.91 -30.09 -37.06
C LEU A 30 -29.75 -29.37 -38.12
N LEU A 31 -31.06 -29.63 -38.14
CA LEU A 31 -32.05 -28.85 -38.88
C LEU A 31 -33.12 -28.36 -37.90
N LEU A 32 -33.21 -27.05 -37.73
CA LEU A 32 -34.28 -26.37 -36.99
C LEU A 32 -35.31 -25.85 -37.98
N ILE A 33 -36.59 -26.15 -37.73
CA ILE A 33 -37.72 -25.67 -38.53
C ILE A 33 -38.67 -24.92 -37.60
N GLY A 34 -38.87 -23.64 -37.88
CA GLY A 34 -39.83 -22.78 -37.21
C GLY A 34 -41.06 -22.56 -38.08
N ILE A 35 -42.25 -22.86 -37.58
CA ILE A 35 -43.53 -22.58 -38.26
C ILE A 35 -44.28 -21.55 -37.43
N ASP A 36 -44.16 -20.28 -37.77
CA ASP A 36 -44.69 -19.17 -36.96
C ASP A 36 -46.21 -19.29 -36.77
N GLY A 37 -46.68 -18.94 -35.58
CA GLY A 37 -48.10 -18.89 -35.24
C GLY A 37 -48.84 -20.24 -35.32
N CYS A 38 -48.16 -21.37 -35.45
CA CYS A 38 -48.80 -22.68 -35.67
C CYS A 38 -49.35 -23.28 -34.37
N ARG A 39 -50.69 -23.35 -34.24
CA ARG A 39 -51.31 -23.98 -33.07
C ARG A 39 -51.18 -25.50 -33.08
N PRO A 40 -50.95 -26.15 -31.92
CA PRO A 40 -50.84 -27.61 -31.84
C PRO A 40 -52.12 -28.35 -32.24
N ASP A 41 -53.30 -27.83 -31.90
CA ASP A 41 -54.58 -28.44 -32.24
C ASP A 41 -54.95 -28.28 -33.73
N ALA A 42 -54.49 -27.19 -34.36
CA ALA A 42 -54.62 -27.00 -35.79
C ALA A 42 -53.69 -27.93 -36.57
N LEU A 43 -52.45 -28.14 -36.08
CA LEU A 43 -51.54 -29.12 -36.66
C LEU A 43 -52.11 -30.54 -36.58
N GLU A 44 -52.70 -30.92 -35.44
CA GLU A 44 -53.37 -32.22 -35.28
C GLU A 44 -54.58 -32.40 -36.23
N SER A 45 -55.17 -31.30 -36.71
CA SER A 45 -56.35 -31.33 -37.60
C SER A 45 -55.99 -31.27 -39.10
N ALA A 46 -54.80 -30.78 -39.44
CA ALA A 46 -54.30 -30.62 -40.80
C ALA A 46 -53.73 -31.94 -41.36
N GLN A 47 -53.82 -32.14 -42.69
CA GLN A 47 -53.19 -33.29 -43.34
C GLN A 47 -51.68 -33.03 -43.54
N THR A 48 -50.86 -33.50 -42.60
CA THR A 48 -49.42 -33.20 -42.56
C THR A 48 -48.55 -34.46 -42.64
N PRO A 49 -48.58 -35.22 -43.75
CA PRO A 49 -47.91 -36.52 -43.87
C PRO A 49 -46.39 -36.48 -43.59
N HIS A 50 -45.71 -35.36 -43.85
CA HIS A 50 -44.26 -35.24 -43.64
C HIS A 50 -43.91 -34.96 -42.17
N ILE A 51 -44.62 -34.05 -41.52
CA ILE A 51 -44.52 -33.76 -40.09
C ILE A 51 -44.96 -34.99 -39.28
N ASP A 52 -46.04 -35.67 -39.68
CA ASP A 52 -46.46 -36.95 -39.11
C ASP A 52 -45.36 -38.01 -39.20
N ALA A 53 -44.59 -38.03 -40.30
CA ALA A 53 -43.45 -38.91 -40.43
C ALA A 53 -42.32 -38.53 -39.46
N LEU A 54 -42.08 -37.25 -39.20
CA LEU A 54 -41.12 -36.79 -38.18
C LEU A 54 -41.57 -37.20 -36.78
N ILE A 55 -42.86 -37.09 -36.46
CA ILE A 55 -43.45 -37.55 -35.20
C ILE A 55 -43.26 -39.05 -35.02
N ARG A 56 -43.60 -39.86 -36.04
CA ARG A 56 -43.39 -41.33 -36.01
C ARG A 56 -41.92 -41.72 -35.88
N ASN A 57 -41.03 -40.94 -36.51
CA ASN A 57 -39.58 -41.16 -36.48
C ASN A 57 -38.88 -40.42 -35.32
N GLY A 58 -39.61 -39.95 -34.32
CA GLY A 58 -39.06 -39.17 -33.22
C GLY A 58 -39.97 -39.18 -32.01
N CYS A 59 -39.96 -38.06 -31.30
CA CYS A 59 -40.83 -37.81 -30.17
C CYS A 59 -41.49 -36.44 -30.31
N TRP A 60 -42.70 -36.34 -29.77
CA TRP A 60 -43.55 -35.17 -29.90
C TRP A 60 -44.24 -34.87 -28.57
N THR A 61 -44.53 -33.60 -28.34
CA THR A 61 -45.53 -33.15 -27.38
C THR A 61 -46.24 -31.91 -27.90
N LYS A 62 -47.52 -31.78 -27.52
CA LYS A 62 -48.40 -30.64 -27.85
C LYS A 62 -48.63 -29.67 -26.69
N THR A 63 -47.88 -29.83 -25.60
CA THR A 63 -48.05 -29.06 -24.36
C THR A 63 -46.84 -28.18 -24.04
N THR A 64 -45.99 -27.90 -25.03
CA THR A 64 -44.82 -27.04 -24.86
C THR A 64 -45.28 -25.64 -24.47
N GLN A 65 -44.67 -25.06 -23.43
CA GLN A 65 -45.01 -23.71 -22.97
C GLN A 65 -43.97 -22.70 -23.44
N ILE A 66 -44.42 -21.53 -23.86
CA ILE A 66 -43.52 -20.43 -24.27
C ILE A 66 -43.00 -19.64 -23.08
N LEU A 67 -43.68 -19.76 -21.93
CA LEU A 67 -43.30 -19.09 -20.68
C LEU A 67 -43.09 -20.13 -19.58
N GLY A 68 -42.04 -19.96 -18.79
CA GLY A 68 -41.76 -20.78 -17.60
C GLY A 68 -42.32 -20.18 -16.32
N GLU A 69 -42.42 -20.97 -15.25
CA GLU A 69 -42.89 -20.52 -13.93
C GLU A 69 -42.08 -19.33 -13.39
N ARG A 70 -40.78 -19.31 -13.67
CA ARG A 70 -39.87 -18.22 -13.29
C ARG A 70 -40.20 -16.90 -13.98
N TYR A 71 -40.85 -16.92 -15.15
CA TYR A 71 -41.03 -15.74 -15.98
C TYR A 71 -42.33 -15.81 -16.81
N GLY A 72 -43.46 -15.54 -16.15
CA GLY A 72 -44.80 -15.63 -16.74
C GLY A 72 -45.46 -14.31 -17.16
N LYS A 73 -44.72 -13.19 -17.22
CA LYS A 73 -45.29 -11.85 -17.46
C LYS A 73 -45.03 -11.27 -18.85
N ASN A 74 -44.30 -11.99 -19.71
CA ASN A 74 -43.93 -11.48 -21.02
C ASN A 74 -45.00 -11.83 -22.04
N ASP A 75 -45.22 -10.94 -23.00
CA ASP A 75 -46.12 -11.26 -24.09
C ASP A 75 -45.50 -12.33 -25.00
N THR A 76 -46.35 -13.23 -25.48
CA THR A 76 -45.98 -14.33 -26.38
C THR A 76 -46.12 -13.86 -27.82
N ILE A 77 -45.30 -12.88 -28.18
CA ILE A 77 -45.17 -12.34 -29.54
C ILE A 77 -43.81 -12.76 -30.12
N SER A 78 -43.62 -12.58 -31.44
CA SER A 78 -42.58 -13.30 -32.16
C SER A 78 -41.14 -12.98 -31.73
N GLY A 79 -40.82 -11.70 -31.48
CA GLY A 79 -39.49 -11.27 -31.07
C GLY A 79 -38.97 -11.99 -29.82
N PRO A 80 -39.70 -11.95 -28.69
CA PRO A 80 -39.38 -12.72 -27.50
C PRO A 80 -39.41 -14.23 -27.70
N GLY A 81 -40.40 -14.76 -28.43
CA GLY A 81 -40.56 -16.18 -28.68
C GLY A 81 -39.35 -16.78 -29.41
N TRP A 82 -38.99 -16.20 -30.56
CA TRP A 82 -37.81 -16.63 -31.34
C TRP A 82 -36.49 -16.38 -30.60
N SER A 83 -36.40 -15.32 -29.79
CA SER A 83 -35.24 -15.09 -28.93
C SER A 83 -35.09 -16.20 -27.88
N SER A 84 -36.16 -16.59 -27.21
CA SER A 84 -36.15 -17.69 -26.23
C SER A 84 -35.84 -19.04 -26.91
N PHE A 85 -36.43 -19.30 -28.08
CA PHE A 85 -36.21 -20.49 -28.90
C PHE A 85 -34.72 -20.70 -29.22
N LEU A 86 -34.04 -19.65 -29.68
CA LEU A 86 -32.66 -19.73 -30.18
C LEU A 86 -31.60 -19.43 -29.12
N THR A 87 -31.92 -18.77 -28.01
CA THR A 87 -30.95 -18.52 -26.92
C THR A 87 -31.04 -19.56 -25.80
N GLY A 88 -32.19 -20.22 -25.62
CA GLY A 88 -32.42 -21.15 -24.53
C GLY A 88 -32.53 -20.50 -23.15
N VAL A 89 -32.77 -19.20 -23.09
CA VAL A 89 -33.05 -18.44 -21.86
C VAL A 89 -34.35 -17.68 -21.99
N TRP A 90 -34.94 -17.25 -20.87
CA TRP A 90 -36.16 -16.45 -20.85
C TRP A 90 -35.91 -14.97 -21.15
N ALA A 91 -36.98 -14.21 -21.41
CA ALA A 91 -36.88 -12.81 -21.81
C ALA A 91 -36.33 -11.87 -20.73
N ASP A 92 -36.45 -12.20 -19.44
CA ASP A 92 -35.74 -11.49 -18.36
C ASP A 92 -34.21 -11.52 -18.53
N ARG A 93 -33.68 -12.55 -19.19
CA ARG A 93 -32.26 -12.71 -19.49
C ARG A 93 -31.89 -12.16 -20.85
N HIS A 94 -32.48 -12.66 -21.94
CA HIS A 94 -32.11 -12.20 -23.27
C HIS A 94 -32.56 -10.76 -23.57
N GLY A 95 -33.46 -10.17 -22.76
CA GLY A 95 -33.80 -8.75 -22.78
C GLY A 95 -34.66 -8.30 -23.96
N VAL A 96 -35.27 -9.24 -24.70
CA VAL A 96 -36.16 -8.93 -25.83
C VAL A 96 -37.60 -9.10 -25.36
N HIS A 97 -38.32 -8.00 -25.22
CA HIS A 97 -39.69 -7.99 -24.70
C HIS A 97 -40.76 -7.75 -25.78
N ASP A 98 -40.34 -7.35 -26.98
CA ASP A 98 -41.21 -7.08 -28.12
C ASP A 98 -40.49 -7.28 -29.47
N ASN A 99 -41.17 -6.97 -30.57
CA ASN A 99 -40.66 -7.09 -31.93
C ASN A 99 -39.63 -5.99 -32.32
N THR A 100 -39.32 -5.05 -31.43
CA THR A 100 -38.28 -4.03 -31.69
C THR A 100 -36.86 -4.55 -31.42
N PHE A 101 -36.73 -5.60 -30.58
CA PHE A 101 -35.45 -6.11 -30.08
C PHE A 101 -34.61 -5.06 -29.33
N GLU A 102 -35.23 -3.97 -28.87
CA GLU A 102 -34.60 -2.99 -27.99
C GLU A 102 -34.36 -3.63 -26.61
N GLY A 103 -33.17 -3.40 -26.02
CA GLY A 103 -32.79 -3.99 -24.74
C GLY A 103 -32.19 -5.41 -24.79
N ARG A 104 -32.08 -6.01 -25.98
CA ARG A 104 -31.47 -7.35 -26.16
C ARG A 104 -30.07 -7.46 -25.54
N LYS A 105 -29.78 -8.62 -24.92
CA LYS A 105 -28.53 -8.91 -24.21
C LYS A 105 -27.79 -10.12 -24.81
N PHE A 106 -27.75 -10.24 -26.14
CA PHE A 106 -27.14 -11.40 -26.80
C PHE A 106 -25.62 -11.51 -26.58
N ASP A 107 -24.93 -10.43 -26.21
CA ASP A 107 -23.52 -10.53 -25.79
C ASP A 107 -23.34 -11.31 -24.47
N GLU A 108 -24.31 -11.20 -23.54
CA GLU A 108 -24.31 -11.95 -22.26
C GLU A 108 -24.98 -13.32 -22.43
N TYR A 109 -26.00 -13.40 -23.29
CA TYR A 109 -26.79 -14.61 -23.57
C TYR A 109 -26.75 -14.94 -25.08
N PRO A 110 -25.63 -15.48 -25.58
CA PRO A 110 -25.43 -15.69 -27.01
C PRO A 110 -26.45 -16.66 -27.60
N HIS A 111 -26.90 -16.41 -28.82
CA HIS A 111 -27.82 -17.32 -29.52
C HIS A 111 -27.11 -18.60 -29.99
N LEU A 112 -27.89 -19.60 -30.37
CA LEU A 112 -27.41 -20.94 -30.71
C LEU A 112 -26.31 -20.94 -31.78
N PHE A 113 -26.49 -20.18 -32.87
CA PHE A 113 -25.50 -20.12 -33.96
C PHE A 113 -24.15 -19.56 -33.51
N GLN A 114 -24.15 -18.53 -32.66
CA GLN A 114 -22.93 -17.98 -32.07
C GLN A 114 -22.22 -19.02 -31.20
N ARG A 115 -22.98 -19.79 -30.41
CA ARG A 115 -22.42 -20.89 -29.59
C ARG A 115 -21.87 -22.04 -30.42
N ILE A 116 -22.54 -22.40 -31.53
CA ILE A 116 -22.03 -23.39 -32.48
C ILE A 116 -20.71 -22.89 -33.08
N ARG A 117 -20.64 -21.64 -33.53
CA ARG A 117 -19.41 -21.05 -34.07
C ARG A 117 -18.26 -21.02 -33.06
N GLN A 118 -18.56 -20.71 -31.79
CA GLN A 118 -17.57 -20.70 -30.71
C GLN A 118 -17.01 -22.10 -30.41
N ALA A 119 -17.84 -23.15 -30.53
CA ALA A 119 -17.42 -24.53 -30.30
C ALA A 119 -16.74 -25.15 -31.53
N TYR A 120 -17.24 -24.82 -32.73
CA TYR A 120 -16.84 -25.40 -34.00
C TYR A 120 -16.62 -24.31 -35.05
N PRO A 121 -15.43 -23.67 -35.07
CA PRO A 121 -15.17 -22.52 -35.91
C PRO A 121 -15.33 -22.76 -37.42
N LYS A 122 -15.15 -24.01 -37.87
CA LYS A 122 -15.26 -24.42 -39.28
C LYS A 122 -16.62 -25.01 -39.65
N ALA A 123 -17.59 -25.02 -38.73
CA ALA A 123 -18.94 -25.50 -39.06
C ALA A 123 -19.60 -24.55 -40.06
N LEU A 124 -20.16 -25.11 -41.14
CA LEU A 124 -20.95 -24.40 -42.14
C LEU A 124 -22.41 -24.30 -41.68
N LEU A 125 -22.88 -23.08 -41.47
CA LEU A 125 -24.19 -22.77 -40.89
C LEU A 125 -25.08 -22.05 -41.92
N GLY A 126 -26.35 -22.45 -42.00
CA GLY A 126 -27.33 -21.90 -42.93
C GLY A 126 -28.53 -21.27 -42.22
N SER A 127 -29.04 -20.16 -42.76
CA SER A 127 -30.26 -19.51 -42.26
C SER A 127 -31.15 -19.04 -43.42
N PHE A 128 -32.44 -19.38 -43.34
CA PHE A 128 -33.44 -19.12 -44.37
C PHE A 128 -34.70 -18.58 -43.69
N VAL A 129 -34.92 -17.28 -43.75
CA VAL A 129 -36.00 -16.60 -43.01
C VAL A 129 -36.62 -15.48 -43.84
N ASP A 130 -37.92 -15.24 -43.69
CA ASP A 130 -38.64 -14.12 -44.32
C ASP A 130 -39.05 -13.03 -43.33
N TRP A 131 -38.71 -13.19 -42.05
CA TRP A 131 -38.80 -12.12 -41.05
C TRP A 131 -37.43 -11.54 -40.72
N ALA A 132 -37.16 -10.32 -41.19
CA ALA A 132 -35.85 -9.65 -41.10
C ALA A 132 -35.25 -9.55 -39.68
N PRO A 133 -36.04 -9.38 -38.59
CA PRO A 133 -35.48 -9.31 -37.24
C PRO A 133 -34.76 -10.58 -36.77
N ILE A 134 -35.22 -11.79 -37.15
CA ILE A 134 -34.54 -13.04 -36.80
C ILE A 134 -33.13 -13.04 -37.41
N ASP A 135 -33.04 -12.74 -38.70
CA ASP A 135 -31.78 -12.66 -39.44
C ASP A 135 -30.84 -11.61 -38.84
N ARG A 136 -31.36 -10.40 -38.58
CA ARG A 136 -30.56 -9.27 -38.10
C ARG A 136 -29.99 -9.48 -36.71
N PHE A 137 -30.69 -10.20 -35.83
CA PHE A 137 -30.34 -10.22 -34.41
C PHE A 137 -30.03 -11.60 -33.83
N ILE A 138 -30.49 -12.71 -34.42
CA ILE A 138 -30.45 -14.04 -33.78
C ILE A 138 -29.70 -15.11 -34.60
N VAL A 139 -29.60 -14.97 -35.92
CA VAL A 139 -28.93 -15.97 -36.78
C VAL A 139 -27.85 -15.37 -37.67
N GLN A 140 -27.36 -14.18 -37.31
CA GLN A 140 -26.39 -13.42 -38.10
C GLN A 140 -25.05 -14.13 -38.33
N ASP A 141 -24.69 -15.09 -37.48
CA ASP A 141 -23.45 -15.90 -37.56
C ASP A 141 -23.53 -17.09 -38.54
N ALA A 142 -24.64 -17.22 -39.27
CA ALA A 142 -24.77 -18.17 -40.37
C ALA A 142 -23.89 -17.76 -41.58
N ASP A 143 -23.21 -18.72 -42.22
CA ASP A 143 -22.39 -18.46 -43.41
C ASP A 143 -23.24 -18.23 -44.65
N VAL A 144 -24.32 -18.99 -44.79
CA VAL A 144 -25.28 -18.87 -45.89
C VAL A 144 -26.58 -18.31 -45.34
N ARG A 145 -26.91 -17.09 -45.74
CA ARG A 145 -28.10 -16.37 -45.28
C ARG A 145 -28.98 -15.99 -46.46
N VAL A 146 -30.23 -16.42 -46.44
CA VAL A 146 -31.26 -16.01 -47.41
C VAL A 146 -32.39 -15.35 -46.63
N VAL A 147 -32.59 -14.07 -46.92
CA VAL A 147 -33.55 -13.22 -46.22
C VAL A 147 -34.51 -12.63 -47.24
N LEU A 148 -35.79 -12.93 -47.11
CA LEU A 148 -36.83 -12.45 -48.02
C LEU A 148 -37.93 -11.74 -47.22
N PRO A 149 -37.73 -10.49 -46.77
CA PRO A 149 -38.73 -9.77 -45.98
C PRO A 149 -40.11 -9.80 -46.67
N SER A 150 -41.10 -10.36 -45.99
CA SER A 150 -42.48 -10.49 -46.49
C SER A 150 -43.42 -9.54 -45.78
N GLU A 151 -44.44 -9.03 -46.50
CA GLU A 151 -45.61 -8.37 -45.89
C GLU A 151 -46.90 -8.94 -46.51
N GLY A 152 -47.80 -9.45 -45.65
CA GLY A 152 -49.10 -10.03 -46.05
C GLY A 152 -49.05 -11.45 -46.63
N ALA A 153 -50.10 -12.23 -46.39
CA ALA A 153 -50.15 -13.69 -46.60
C ALA A 153 -49.68 -14.20 -47.98
N ASP A 154 -50.00 -13.51 -49.08
CA ASP A 154 -49.60 -13.92 -50.44
C ASP A 154 -48.07 -13.83 -50.67
N GLN A 155 -47.40 -12.87 -50.03
CA GLN A 155 -45.94 -12.74 -50.13
C GLN A 155 -45.26 -13.84 -49.31
N TYR A 156 -45.71 -14.07 -48.07
CA TYR A 156 -45.19 -15.13 -47.21
C TYR A 156 -45.31 -16.51 -47.86
N ALA A 157 -46.48 -16.88 -48.40
CA ALA A 157 -46.63 -18.18 -49.06
C ALA A 157 -45.74 -18.37 -50.31
N ARG A 158 -45.34 -17.28 -50.97
CA ARG A 158 -44.38 -17.31 -52.08
C ARG A 158 -42.94 -17.37 -51.59
N HIS A 159 -42.61 -16.58 -50.57
CA HIS A 159 -41.27 -16.52 -50.01
C HIS A 159 -40.91 -17.81 -49.27
N ASP A 160 -41.84 -18.43 -48.54
CA ASP A 160 -41.68 -19.75 -47.92
C ASP A 160 -41.19 -20.79 -48.95
N LYS A 161 -41.77 -20.81 -50.16
CA LYS A 161 -41.33 -21.69 -51.25
C LYS A 161 -39.91 -21.42 -51.73
N VAL A 162 -39.51 -20.14 -51.78
CA VAL A 162 -38.15 -19.74 -52.19
C VAL A 162 -37.14 -20.06 -51.10
N LEU A 163 -37.50 -19.85 -49.83
CA LEU A 163 -36.70 -20.20 -48.66
C LEU A 163 -36.50 -21.72 -48.58
N ALA A 164 -37.56 -22.50 -48.74
CA ALA A 164 -37.48 -23.96 -48.78
C ALA A 164 -36.52 -24.44 -49.88
N ARG A 165 -36.65 -23.93 -51.11
CA ARG A 165 -35.74 -24.28 -52.21
C ARG A 165 -34.28 -23.93 -51.91
N SER A 166 -34.04 -22.75 -51.33
CA SER A 166 -32.69 -22.29 -50.97
C SER A 166 -32.10 -23.14 -49.84
N ALA A 167 -32.92 -23.51 -48.88
CA ALA A 167 -32.55 -24.41 -47.80
C ALA A 167 -32.26 -25.82 -48.32
N VAL A 168 -33.04 -26.35 -49.27
CA VAL A 168 -32.76 -27.62 -49.96
C VAL A 168 -31.38 -27.61 -50.63
N GLU A 169 -31.03 -26.52 -51.33
CA GLU A 169 -29.71 -26.39 -51.95
C GLU A 169 -28.59 -26.43 -50.91
N PHE A 170 -28.75 -25.73 -49.78
CA PHE A 170 -27.79 -25.76 -48.68
C PHE A 170 -27.70 -27.15 -48.02
N LEU A 171 -28.84 -27.74 -47.67
CA LEU A 171 -28.95 -29.05 -47.03
C LEU A 171 -28.43 -30.18 -47.92
N SER A 172 -28.27 -29.95 -49.22
CA SER A 172 -27.66 -30.92 -50.15
C SER A 172 -26.12 -30.88 -50.15
N LYS A 173 -25.47 -29.86 -49.54
CA LYS A 173 -24.01 -29.72 -49.55
C LYS A 173 -23.31 -30.65 -48.57
N PRO A 174 -22.28 -31.44 -48.95
CA PRO A 174 -21.65 -32.43 -48.08
C PRO A 174 -21.11 -31.85 -46.75
N ASP A 175 -20.77 -30.57 -46.75
CA ASP A 175 -20.26 -29.82 -45.60
C ASP A 175 -21.33 -28.97 -44.89
N ALA A 176 -22.63 -29.10 -45.16
CA ALA A 176 -23.67 -28.45 -44.35
C ALA A 176 -23.72 -29.06 -42.94
N HIS A 177 -23.60 -28.24 -41.89
CA HIS A 177 -23.52 -28.70 -40.50
C HIS A 177 -24.79 -28.42 -39.70
N ALA A 178 -25.32 -27.19 -39.78
CA ALA A 178 -26.58 -26.82 -39.12
C ALA A 178 -27.36 -25.80 -39.94
N ALA A 179 -28.69 -25.87 -39.92
CA ALA A 179 -29.56 -24.91 -40.58
C ALA A 179 -30.77 -24.51 -39.70
N MET A 180 -31.23 -23.27 -39.86
CA MET A 180 -32.52 -22.79 -39.39
C MET A 180 -33.37 -22.36 -40.59
N VAL A 181 -34.57 -22.93 -40.71
CA VAL A 181 -35.57 -22.56 -41.72
C VAL A 181 -36.81 -22.06 -41.00
N TYR A 182 -37.25 -20.85 -41.34
CA TYR A 182 -38.44 -20.21 -40.80
C TYR A 182 -39.51 -20.08 -41.88
N PHE A 183 -40.75 -20.40 -41.53
CA PHE A 183 -41.92 -20.25 -42.39
C PHE A 183 -42.97 -19.37 -41.71
N GLY A 184 -43.33 -18.26 -42.35
CA GLY A 184 -44.24 -17.25 -41.79
C GLY A 184 -45.67 -17.30 -42.33
N ALA A 185 -45.96 -18.06 -43.41
CA ALA A 185 -47.28 -18.01 -44.04
C ALA A 185 -48.43 -18.50 -43.15
N THR A 186 -48.14 -19.39 -42.20
CA THR A 186 -49.14 -19.91 -41.25
C THR A 186 -49.65 -18.80 -40.33
N ASP A 187 -48.75 -18.01 -39.72
CA ASP A 187 -49.11 -16.90 -38.83
C ASP A 187 -49.90 -15.81 -39.55
N GLU A 188 -49.44 -15.41 -40.73
CA GLU A 188 -50.07 -14.36 -41.54
C GLU A 188 -51.46 -14.77 -42.03
N THR A 189 -51.66 -16.04 -42.35
CA THR A 189 -52.98 -16.58 -42.66
C THR A 189 -53.88 -16.59 -41.42
N GLY A 190 -53.31 -16.87 -40.25
CA GLY A 190 -53.98 -16.75 -38.95
C GLY A 190 -54.42 -15.32 -38.65
N HIS A 191 -53.59 -14.32 -38.95
CA HIS A 191 -53.96 -12.90 -38.84
C HIS A 191 -55.05 -12.50 -39.83
N ALA A 192 -54.99 -12.99 -41.07
CA ALA A 192 -55.97 -12.66 -42.10
C ALA A 192 -57.34 -13.31 -41.84
N GLY A 193 -57.38 -14.62 -41.56
CA GLY A 193 -58.58 -15.44 -41.49
C GLY A 193 -58.97 -15.90 -40.08
N GLY A 194 -57.98 -16.25 -39.26
CA GLY A 194 -58.13 -16.62 -37.86
C GLY A 194 -57.32 -17.87 -37.46
N PHE A 195 -56.73 -17.85 -36.27
CA PHE A 195 -55.98 -18.96 -35.67
C PHE A 195 -56.93 -19.99 -35.05
N HIS A 196 -57.53 -20.87 -35.85
CA HIS A 196 -58.38 -21.96 -35.35
C HIS A 196 -58.44 -23.13 -36.35
N PRO A 197 -58.55 -24.39 -35.88
CA PRO A 197 -58.75 -25.56 -36.77
C PRO A 197 -59.97 -25.52 -37.70
N ASN A 198 -60.88 -24.58 -37.50
CA ASN A 198 -62.12 -24.44 -38.29
C ASN A 198 -61.97 -23.42 -39.42
N VAL A 199 -60.81 -22.76 -39.54
CA VAL A 199 -60.51 -21.81 -40.61
C VAL A 199 -59.80 -22.57 -41.73
N PRO A 200 -60.48 -22.86 -42.86
CA PRO A 200 -59.91 -23.70 -43.91
C PRO A 200 -58.62 -23.15 -44.50
N GLU A 201 -58.49 -21.83 -44.61
CA GLU A 201 -57.31 -21.16 -45.12
C GLU A 201 -56.10 -21.38 -44.21
N TYR A 202 -56.29 -21.31 -42.88
CA TYR A 202 -55.24 -21.54 -41.89
C TYR A 202 -54.78 -23.00 -41.88
N ILE A 203 -55.71 -23.96 -41.95
CA ILE A 203 -55.37 -25.38 -42.14
C ILE A 203 -54.61 -25.60 -43.44
N SER A 204 -55.06 -25.00 -44.54
CA SER A 204 -54.38 -25.12 -45.84
C SER A 204 -52.96 -24.53 -45.81
N ALA A 205 -52.71 -23.45 -45.06
CA ALA A 205 -51.38 -22.90 -44.88
C ALA A 205 -50.45 -23.88 -44.13
N ILE A 206 -50.97 -24.57 -43.12
CA ILE A 206 -50.23 -25.62 -42.39
C ILE A 206 -49.91 -26.80 -43.33
N GLU A 207 -50.88 -27.27 -44.11
CA GLU A 207 -50.69 -28.36 -45.09
C GLU A 207 -49.69 -27.99 -46.20
N GLN A 208 -49.71 -26.74 -46.66
CA GLN A 208 -48.72 -26.24 -47.62
C GLN A 208 -47.32 -26.16 -47.00
N THR A 209 -47.23 -25.76 -45.73
CA THR A 209 -45.95 -25.74 -45.01
C THR A 209 -45.41 -27.15 -44.80
N ASP A 210 -46.26 -28.14 -44.52
CA ASP A 210 -45.87 -29.55 -44.43
C ASP A 210 -45.20 -30.06 -45.72
N ALA A 211 -45.75 -29.70 -46.89
CA ALA A 211 -45.13 -30.05 -48.17
C ALA A 211 -43.70 -29.50 -48.30
N LEU A 212 -43.46 -28.26 -47.84
CA LEU A 212 -42.13 -27.66 -47.82
C LEU A 212 -41.20 -28.34 -46.82
N VAL A 213 -41.71 -28.73 -45.64
CA VAL A 213 -40.97 -29.57 -44.68
C VAL A 213 -40.56 -30.88 -45.35
N GLY A 214 -41.45 -31.51 -46.12
CA GLY A 214 -41.15 -32.68 -46.93
C GLY A 214 -39.92 -32.50 -47.83
N GLU A 215 -39.86 -31.39 -48.58
CA GLU A 215 -38.70 -31.08 -49.44
C GLU A 215 -37.38 -30.97 -48.64
N LEU A 216 -37.40 -30.34 -47.46
CA LEU A 216 -36.21 -30.23 -46.60
C LEU A 216 -35.74 -31.60 -46.08
N ILE A 217 -36.68 -32.44 -45.66
CA ILE A 217 -36.40 -33.77 -45.14
C ILE A 217 -35.88 -34.69 -46.24
N ASP A 218 -36.43 -34.61 -47.44
CA ASP A 218 -35.94 -35.32 -48.61
C ASP A 218 -34.51 -34.89 -48.96
N ALA A 219 -34.21 -33.59 -48.90
CA ALA A 219 -32.85 -33.07 -49.11
C ALA A 219 -31.85 -33.66 -48.11
N VAL A 220 -32.22 -33.77 -46.83
CA VAL A 220 -31.39 -34.40 -45.78
C VAL A 220 -31.23 -35.91 -46.02
N ASN A 221 -32.33 -36.62 -46.31
CA ASN A 221 -32.32 -38.07 -46.45
C ASN A 221 -31.58 -38.55 -47.71
N ASN A 222 -31.64 -37.79 -48.80
CA ASN A 222 -31.01 -38.12 -50.08
C ASN A 222 -29.49 -37.90 -50.10
N ARG A 223 -28.89 -37.37 -49.03
CA ARG A 223 -27.44 -37.20 -48.95
C ARG A 223 -26.74 -38.56 -48.90
N PRO A 224 -25.60 -38.73 -49.59
CA PRO A 224 -24.88 -40.02 -49.64
C PRO A 224 -24.54 -40.61 -48.26
N ASN A 225 -24.29 -39.76 -47.26
CA ASN A 225 -23.87 -40.14 -45.91
C ASN A 225 -24.90 -39.77 -44.83
N SER A 226 -26.17 -39.54 -45.18
CA SER A 226 -27.22 -39.04 -44.27
C SER A 226 -27.35 -39.84 -42.97
N LYS A 227 -27.16 -41.17 -43.05
CA LYS A 227 -27.22 -42.08 -41.90
C LYS A 227 -26.03 -41.92 -40.93
N GLN A 228 -24.82 -41.67 -41.46
CA GLN A 228 -23.60 -41.47 -40.69
C GLN A 228 -23.52 -40.07 -40.08
N GLU A 229 -24.12 -39.08 -40.75
CA GLU A 229 -24.14 -37.68 -40.34
C GLU A 229 -25.05 -37.40 -39.11
N ASN A 230 -25.91 -38.36 -38.74
CA ASN A 230 -26.76 -38.29 -37.56
C ASN A 230 -27.52 -36.95 -37.42
N TRP A 231 -28.37 -36.64 -38.42
CA TRP A 231 -29.21 -35.46 -38.40
C TRP A 231 -30.24 -35.51 -37.27
N LEU A 232 -30.33 -34.41 -36.52
CA LEU A 232 -31.45 -34.09 -35.65
C LEU A 232 -32.31 -33.03 -36.31
N VAL A 233 -33.61 -33.31 -36.41
CA VAL A 233 -34.61 -32.37 -36.89
C VAL A 233 -35.46 -31.94 -35.70
N VAL A 234 -35.55 -30.64 -35.46
CA VAL A 234 -36.42 -30.08 -34.42
C VAL A 234 -37.42 -29.14 -35.07
N VAL A 235 -38.72 -29.38 -34.83
CA VAL A 235 -39.81 -28.57 -35.39
C VAL A 235 -40.65 -28.03 -34.23
N SER A 236 -40.88 -26.72 -34.22
CA SER A 236 -41.68 -26.04 -33.21
C SER A 236 -42.13 -24.67 -33.71
N THR A 237 -42.86 -23.94 -32.88
CA THR A 237 -43.36 -22.59 -33.12
C THR A 237 -43.03 -21.72 -31.89
N ASP A 238 -42.93 -20.42 -32.09
CA ASP A 238 -42.69 -19.40 -31.10
C ASP A 238 -43.97 -18.96 -30.36
N HIS A 239 -45.12 -18.96 -31.04
CA HIS A 239 -46.45 -18.75 -30.44
C HIS A 239 -47.59 -19.49 -31.13
N GLY A 240 -48.75 -19.53 -30.46
CA GLY A 240 -50.04 -19.84 -31.06
C GLY A 240 -50.83 -18.56 -31.36
N GLY A 241 -52.16 -18.65 -31.38
CA GLY A 241 -53.01 -17.50 -31.69
C GLY A 241 -54.47 -17.72 -31.31
N LYS A 242 -55.25 -16.64 -31.20
CA LYS A 242 -56.68 -16.69 -30.92
C LYS A 242 -57.43 -15.63 -31.72
N ASN A 243 -58.51 -16.03 -32.39
CA ASN A 243 -59.19 -15.18 -33.37
C ASN A 243 -58.16 -14.70 -34.41
N LYS A 244 -57.94 -13.40 -34.58
CA LYS A 244 -56.98 -12.84 -35.57
C LYS A 244 -55.74 -12.22 -34.94
N GLY A 245 -55.44 -12.55 -33.69
CA GLY A 245 -54.30 -11.96 -32.98
C GLY A 245 -53.75 -12.87 -31.89
N HIS A 246 -52.66 -12.39 -31.29
CA HIS A 246 -51.92 -13.12 -30.27
C HIS A 246 -51.50 -12.20 -29.09
N SER A 247 -52.24 -11.10 -28.85
CA SER A 247 -52.04 -10.19 -27.71
C SER A 247 -52.45 -10.80 -26.36
N ASP A 248 -51.87 -10.32 -25.25
CA ASP A 248 -52.11 -10.82 -23.87
C ASP A 248 -51.84 -12.32 -23.67
N GLY A 249 -51.01 -12.91 -24.54
CA GLY A 249 -50.92 -14.36 -24.67
C GLY A 249 -50.37 -15.09 -23.45
N HIS A 250 -49.72 -14.40 -22.51
CA HIS A 250 -49.35 -14.97 -21.21
C HIS A 250 -50.54 -15.56 -20.41
N SER A 251 -51.75 -15.04 -20.65
CA SER A 251 -53.00 -15.48 -20.00
C SER A 251 -53.87 -16.41 -20.86
N VAL A 252 -53.54 -16.59 -22.14
CA VAL A 252 -54.39 -17.28 -23.12
C VAL A 252 -53.76 -18.62 -23.53
N PRO A 253 -54.33 -19.77 -23.13
CA PRO A 253 -53.77 -21.10 -23.42
C PRO A 253 -53.49 -21.35 -24.90
N GLU A 254 -54.37 -20.89 -25.80
CA GLU A 254 -54.25 -21.05 -27.26
C GLU A 254 -53.08 -20.27 -27.87
N ILE A 255 -52.54 -19.28 -27.15
CA ILE A 255 -51.39 -18.48 -27.59
C ILE A 255 -50.10 -18.99 -26.93
N ARG A 256 -50.12 -19.27 -25.61
CA ARG A 256 -48.92 -19.69 -24.86
C ARG A 256 -48.55 -21.18 -24.97
N THR A 257 -49.47 -22.03 -25.43
CA THR A 257 -49.26 -23.48 -25.56
C THR A 257 -48.98 -23.84 -27.00
N THR A 258 -47.82 -24.45 -27.24
CA THR A 258 -47.33 -24.86 -28.54
C THR A 258 -46.88 -26.31 -28.50
N PHE A 259 -46.01 -26.69 -29.42
CA PHE A 259 -45.54 -28.04 -29.58
C PHE A 259 -44.03 -28.14 -29.75
N LEU A 260 -43.51 -29.35 -29.62
CA LEU A 260 -42.11 -29.66 -29.91
C LEU A 260 -41.99 -31.05 -30.54
N ILE A 261 -41.45 -31.12 -31.75
CA ILE A 261 -40.99 -32.36 -32.40
C ILE A 261 -39.48 -32.42 -32.27
N VAL A 262 -38.97 -33.56 -31.84
CA VAL A 262 -37.54 -33.91 -31.93
C VAL A 262 -37.45 -35.22 -32.68
N SER A 263 -36.84 -35.22 -33.85
CA SER A 263 -36.83 -36.36 -34.79
C SER A 263 -35.42 -36.64 -35.32
N GLY A 264 -35.18 -37.90 -35.72
CA GLY A 264 -33.88 -38.38 -36.16
C GLY A 264 -33.38 -39.59 -35.35
N ASN A 265 -32.16 -40.06 -35.63
CA ASN A 265 -31.60 -41.24 -34.96
C ASN A 265 -31.28 -41.00 -33.48
N ALA A 266 -30.88 -39.77 -33.14
CA ALA A 266 -30.61 -39.38 -31.77
C ALA A 266 -31.89 -39.14 -30.92
N ALA A 267 -33.06 -39.04 -31.55
CA ALA A 267 -34.33 -38.78 -30.88
C ALA A 267 -34.94 -40.04 -30.25
N GLN A 268 -35.61 -39.85 -29.11
CA GLN A 268 -36.49 -40.87 -28.52
C GLN A 268 -37.62 -41.19 -29.49
N LYS A 269 -38.14 -42.43 -29.43
CA LYS A 269 -39.27 -42.89 -30.25
C LYS A 269 -40.59 -42.94 -29.48
N THR A 270 -40.62 -42.34 -28.30
CA THR A 270 -41.76 -42.29 -27.39
C THR A 270 -42.19 -40.83 -27.17
N PRO A 271 -43.48 -40.55 -26.95
CA PRO A 271 -43.95 -39.19 -26.66
C PRO A 271 -43.19 -38.54 -25.50
N ILE A 272 -42.98 -37.23 -25.57
CA ILE A 272 -42.30 -36.48 -24.50
C ILE A 272 -43.30 -36.30 -23.35
N THR A 273 -43.09 -37.01 -22.23
CA THR A 273 -43.99 -37.00 -21.08
C THR A 273 -43.71 -35.90 -20.07
N GLN A 274 -42.49 -35.36 -20.08
CA GLN A 274 -42.09 -34.25 -19.22
C GLN A 274 -42.58 -32.92 -19.78
N GLN A 275 -42.89 -31.96 -18.89
CA GLN A 275 -43.20 -30.59 -19.31
C GLN A 275 -42.03 -29.99 -20.09
N THR A 276 -42.32 -29.49 -21.29
CA THR A 276 -41.35 -28.85 -22.19
C THR A 276 -41.60 -27.35 -22.29
N TYR A 277 -40.55 -26.64 -22.65
CA TYR A 277 -40.54 -25.21 -22.81
C TYR A 277 -39.86 -24.81 -24.13
N VAL A 278 -40.21 -23.66 -24.71
CA VAL A 278 -39.58 -23.19 -25.95
C VAL A 278 -38.05 -23.04 -25.81
N VAL A 279 -37.56 -22.69 -24.62
CA VAL A 279 -36.11 -22.60 -24.32
C VAL A 279 -35.38 -23.94 -24.38
N ASP A 280 -36.10 -25.07 -24.32
CA ASP A 280 -35.49 -26.40 -24.38
C ASP A 280 -34.90 -26.72 -25.77
N VAL A 281 -35.32 -26.00 -26.81
CA VAL A 281 -34.87 -26.21 -28.20
C VAL A 281 -33.36 -26.00 -28.31
N ALA A 282 -32.85 -24.84 -27.90
CA ALA A 282 -31.42 -24.54 -27.96
C ALA A 282 -30.59 -25.51 -27.09
N ALA A 283 -31.06 -25.86 -25.89
CA ALA A 283 -30.36 -26.80 -25.01
C ALA A 283 -30.29 -28.22 -25.62
N THR A 284 -31.37 -28.65 -26.29
CA THR A 284 -31.44 -29.94 -26.99
C THR A 284 -30.51 -29.97 -28.20
N ALA A 285 -30.48 -28.90 -28.99
CA ALA A 285 -29.56 -28.75 -30.12
C ALA A 285 -28.08 -28.80 -29.69
N LEU A 286 -27.70 -28.06 -28.65
CA LEU A 286 -26.34 -28.06 -28.11
C LEU A 286 -25.92 -29.46 -27.64
N ALA A 287 -26.81 -30.15 -26.91
CA ALA A 287 -26.55 -31.50 -26.42
C ALA A 287 -26.33 -32.50 -27.57
N HIS A 288 -27.13 -32.41 -28.65
CA HIS A 288 -26.97 -33.25 -29.83
C HIS A 288 -25.65 -33.00 -30.57
N LEU A 289 -25.23 -31.74 -30.68
CA LEU A 289 -23.97 -31.36 -31.33
C LEU A 289 -22.74 -31.65 -30.46
N GLY A 290 -22.90 -32.22 -29.26
CA GLY A 290 -21.80 -32.51 -28.33
C GLY A 290 -21.16 -31.26 -27.73
N ILE A 291 -21.85 -30.12 -27.76
CA ILE A 291 -21.33 -28.87 -27.22
C ILE A 291 -21.58 -28.85 -25.72
N ALA A 292 -20.50 -28.83 -24.94
CA ALA A 292 -20.57 -28.71 -23.49
C ALA A 292 -21.26 -27.40 -23.09
N ILE A 293 -22.35 -27.51 -22.32
CA ILE A 293 -23.07 -26.34 -21.80
C ILE A 293 -22.18 -25.65 -20.77
N ARG A 294 -21.84 -24.40 -21.05
CA ARG A 294 -21.01 -23.61 -20.15
C ARG A 294 -21.88 -22.94 -19.07
N PRO A 295 -21.50 -22.98 -17.78
CA PRO A 295 -22.30 -22.39 -16.69
C PRO A 295 -22.64 -20.91 -16.90
N GLU A 296 -21.73 -20.14 -17.51
CA GLU A 296 -21.90 -18.73 -17.80
C GLU A 296 -23.04 -18.41 -18.78
N TRP A 297 -23.44 -19.38 -19.62
CA TRP A 297 -24.57 -19.20 -20.52
C TRP A 297 -25.91 -19.16 -19.80
N LYS A 298 -25.93 -19.62 -18.53
CA LYS A 298 -27.12 -19.63 -17.66
C LYS A 298 -28.35 -20.11 -18.43
N LEU A 299 -28.27 -21.26 -19.11
CA LEU A 299 -29.42 -21.79 -19.85
C LEU A 299 -30.61 -22.02 -18.90
N ASP A 300 -31.81 -21.59 -19.30
CA ASP A 300 -33.05 -21.95 -18.64
C ASP A 300 -33.61 -23.27 -19.19
N GLY A 301 -33.36 -23.52 -20.48
CA GLY A 301 -33.76 -24.75 -21.15
C GLY A 301 -32.90 -25.95 -20.78
N ARG A 302 -33.48 -27.14 -20.93
CA ARG A 302 -32.84 -28.44 -20.72
C ARG A 302 -32.92 -29.30 -21.97
N ARG A 303 -32.05 -30.31 -22.03
CA ARG A 303 -32.10 -31.36 -23.05
C ARG A 303 -33.42 -32.13 -22.94
N VAL A 304 -34.17 -32.22 -24.03
CA VAL A 304 -35.42 -33.00 -24.12
C VAL A 304 -35.46 -33.87 -25.39
N GLY A 305 -36.19 -34.98 -25.35
CA GLY A 305 -36.47 -35.78 -26.55
C GLY A 305 -35.30 -36.54 -27.18
N LEU A 306 -34.10 -36.55 -26.60
CA LEU A 306 -32.97 -37.35 -27.09
C LEU A 306 -32.84 -38.69 -26.35
N ASN A 307 -32.40 -39.74 -27.05
CA ASN A 307 -32.19 -41.07 -26.49
C ASN A 307 -31.25 -41.01 -25.27
N PRO A 308 -31.49 -41.82 -24.21
CA PRO A 308 -30.53 -42.02 -23.15
C PRO A 308 -29.32 -42.76 -23.72
N THR A 309 -28.43 -42.06 -24.41
CA THR A 309 -27.15 -42.61 -24.82
C THR A 309 -26.27 -42.68 -23.59
N ASP A 310 -25.68 -43.86 -23.36
CA ASP A 310 -24.57 -44.07 -22.43
C ASP A 310 -23.64 -42.86 -22.50
N ASN A 311 -23.57 -42.17 -21.37
CA ASN A 311 -22.83 -40.96 -21.20
C ASN A 311 -21.33 -41.31 -21.31
N LYS A 312 -20.78 -41.33 -22.53
CA LYS A 312 -19.33 -41.36 -22.76
C LYS A 312 -18.63 -40.06 -22.33
N SER A 313 -19.25 -39.28 -21.46
CA SER A 313 -18.54 -38.44 -20.50
C SER A 313 -19.23 -38.45 -19.12
N GLU A 314 -19.24 -39.59 -18.42
CA GLU A 314 -18.93 -39.48 -16.99
C GLU A 314 -17.48 -39.03 -16.88
N ARG A 315 -17.28 -37.72 -16.98
CA ARG A 315 -16.08 -37.08 -16.46
C ARG A 315 -16.00 -37.51 -15.00
N LYS A 316 -14.99 -38.34 -14.68
CA LYS A 316 -14.64 -38.69 -13.31
C LYS A 316 -14.53 -37.39 -12.52
N VAL A 317 -15.21 -37.31 -11.38
CA VAL A 317 -15.18 -36.10 -10.54
C VAL A 317 -13.72 -35.84 -10.15
N SER A 318 -13.16 -34.76 -10.68
CA SER A 318 -11.82 -34.31 -10.34
C SER A 318 -11.90 -33.52 -9.05
N PHE A 319 -11.06 -33.86 -8.08
CA PHE A 319 -11.01 -33.06 -6.87
C PHE A 319 -10.57 -31.63 -7.18
N ARG A 320 -9.53 -31.45 -8.00
CA ARG A 320 -8.95 -30.13 -8.29
C ARG A 320 -9.90 -29.23 -9.08
N GLU A 321 -10.58 -29.79 -10.07
CA GLU A 321 -11.40 -29.01 -11.00
C GLU A 321 -12.88 -28.91 -10.59
N ASP A 322 -13.42 -29.92 -9.90
CA ASP A 322 -14.85 -29.96 -9.56
C ASP A 322 -15.11 -29.75 -8.05
N VAL A 323 -14.32 -30.36 -7.16
CA VAL A 323 -14.58 -30.35 -5.70
C VAL A 323 -13.95 -29.16 -4.99
N ALA A 324 -12.67 -28.90 -5.24
CA ALA A 324 -11.91 -27.83 -4.60
C ALA A 324 -12.55 -26.45 -4.81
N PRO A 325 -13.06 -26.09 -6.01
CA PRO A 325 -13.77 -24.82 -6.19
C PRO A 325 -15.04 -24.72 -5.34
N ILE A 326 -15.78 -25.82 -5.14
CA ILE A 326 -16.95 -25.86 -4.26
C ILE A 326 -16.52 -25.65 -2.81
N LEU A 327 -15.50 -26.38 -2.35
CA LEU A 327 -14.99 -26.23 -0.98
C LEU A 327 -14.47 -24.81 -0.74
N THR A 328 -13.68 -24.25 -1.67
CA THR A 328 -13.17 -22.88 -1.60
C THR A 328 -14.27 -21.83 -1.52
N SER A 329 -15.33 -22.00 -2.32
CA SER A 329 -16.40 -21.01 -2.43
C SER A 329 -17.49 -21.14 -1.36
N LYS A 330 -17.74 -22.35 -0.83
CA LYS A 330 -18.87 -22.65 0.07
C LYS A 330 -18.48 -23.05 1.48
N CYS A 331 -17.26 -23.55 1.70
CA CYS A 331 -16.88 -24.20 2.96
C CYS A 331 -15.67 -23.57 3.64
N LEU A 332 -14.65 -23.12 2.90
CA LEU A 332 -13.41 -22.60 3.48
C LEU A 332 -13.58 -21.24 4.18
N GLU A 333 -14.73 -20.60 4.08
CA GLU A 333 -15.01 -19.39 4.87
C GLU A 333 -15.13 -19.68 6.37
N CYS A 334 -15.75 -20.80 6.73
CA CYS A 334 -15.90 -21.27 8.12
C CYS A 334 -14.88 -22.36 8.51
N HIS A 335 -14.44 -23.17 7.54
CA HIS A 335 -13.64 -24.38 7.78
C HIS A 335 -12.18 -24.25 7.31
N SER A 336 -11.52 -23.13 7.62
CA SER A 336 -10.10 -22.89 7.34
C SER A 336 -9.42 -22.07 8.45
N GLY A 337 -8.10 -21.85 8.32
CA GLY A 337 -7.33 -20.96 9.19
C GLY A 337 -7.07 -21.52 10.60
N VAL A 338 -6.72 -20.62 11.52
CA VAL A 338 -6.24 -20.94 12.89
C VAL A 338 -7.34 -21.31 13.88
N ALA A 339 -8.61 -21.04 13.57
CA ALA A 339 -9.76 -21.30 14.44
C ALA A 339 -11.03 -21.63 13.62
N PRO A 340 -11.04 -22.78 12.92
CA PRO A 340 -12.17 -23.19 12.10
C PRO A 340 -13.40 -23.58 12.94
N GLU A 341 -14.59 -23.39 12.40
CA GLU A 341 -15.84 -23.75 13.07
C GLU A 341 -15.93 -25.25 13.35
N GLY A 342 -16.32 -25.59 14.59
CA GLY A 342 -16.38 -26.95 15.09
C GLY A 342 -15.04 -27.69 15.01
N GLY A 343 -13.91 -26.98 14.93
CA GLY A 343 -12.57 -27.56 14.78
C GLY A 343 -12.30 -28.24 13.43
N LEU A 344 -13.23 -28.18 12.46
CA LEU A 344 -13.11 -28.84 11.17
C LEU A 344 -12.38 -27.96 10.16
N ASN A 345 -11.20 -28.37 9.70
CA ASN A 345 -10.44 -27.67 8.66
C ASN A 345 -10.42 -28.48 7.35
N LEU A 346 -10.93 -27.88 6.27
CA LEU A 346 -11.05 -28.49 4.95
C LEU A 346 -9.99 -28.00 3.95
N THR A 347 -8.93 -27.32 4.39
CA THR A 347 -7.88 -26.83 3.47
C THR A 347 -6.99 -27.95 2.98
N SER A 348 -6.75 -29.02 3.75
CA SER A 348 -5.93 -30.14 3.29
C SER A 348 -6.54 -31.49 3.64
N ARG A 349 -6.16 -32.52 2.88
CA ARG A 349 -6.58 -33.90 3.16
C ARG A 349 -6.29 -34.30 4.61
N ALA A 350 -5.08 -34.01 5.11
CA ALA A 350 -4.69 -34.42 6.46
C ALA A 350 -5.57 -33.78 7.53
N LEU A 351 -5.89 -32.49 7.38
CA LEU A 351 -6.73 -31.76 8.32
C LEU A 351 -8.21 -32.15 8.20
N ALA A 352 -8.71 -32.31 6.97
CA ALA A 352 -10.08 -32.73 6.72
C ALA A 352 -10.35 -34.11 7.33
N PHE A 353 -9.43 -35.06 7.15
CA PHE A 353 -9.59 -36.42 7.69
C PHE A 353 -9.32 -36.53 9.19
N LYS A 354 -8.60 -35.57 9.80
CA LYS A 354 -8.45 -35.49 11.26
C LYS A 354 -9.80 -35.26 11.95
N GLY A 355 -10.72 -34.57 11.26
CA GLY A 355 -12.05 -34.26 11.76
C GLY A 355 -12.10 -33.12 12.76
N GLY A 356 -13.31 -32.78 13.17
CA GLY A 356 -13.59 -31.71 14.14
C GLY A 356 -14.20 -32.26 15.43
N GLU A 357 -14.75 -31.36 16.24
CA GLU A 357 -15.43 -31.66 17.51
C GLU A 357 -16.62 -32.61 17.33
N ASN A 358 -17.22 -32.65 16.13
CA ASN A 358 -18.37 -33.48 15.79
C ASN A 358 -18.00 -34.85 15.19
N GLY A 359 -16.71 -35.22 15.15
CA GLY A 359 -16.25 -36.53 14.67
C GLY A 359 -15.71 -36.53 13.23
N ILE A 360 -15.76 -37.71 12.59
CA ILE A 360 -15.12 -37.97 11.29
C ILE A 360 -15.99 -37.40 10.15
N PRO A 361 -15.48 -36.44 9.36
CA PRO A 361 -16.28 -35.79 8.31
C PRO A 361 -16.39 -36.63 7.04
N LEU A 362 -15.38 -37.45 6.73
CA LEU A 362 -15.25 -38.15 5.45
C LEU A 362 -14.96 -39.64 5.67
N HIS A 363 -15.86 -40.49 5.20
CA HIS A 363 -15.68 -41.93 5.07
C HIS A 363 -15.56 -42.29 3.58
N PRO A 364 -14.34 -42.54 3.06
CA PRO A 364 -14.11 -42.90 1.66
C PRO A 364 -15.02 -44.04 1.17
N GLY A 365 -15.67 -43.83 0.03
CA GLY A 365 -16.58 -44.80 -0.58
C GLY A 365 -17.97 -44.84 0.05
N LYS A 366 -18.21 -44.10 1.14
CA LYS A 366 -19.43 -44.19 1.94
C LYS A 366 -20.05 -42.81 2.22
N PRO A 367 -20.75 -42.20 1.24
CA PRO A 367 -21.37 -40.89 1.41
C PRO A 367 -22.32 -40.82 2.61
N THR A 368 -23.19 -41.81 2.80
CA THR A 368 -24.19 -41.81 3.89
C THR A 368 -23.60 -41.97 5.29
N GLU A 369 -22.39 -42.54 5.42
CA GLU A 369 -21.64 -42.59 6.67
C GLU A 369 -20.78 -41.32 6.89
N SER A 370 -20.60 -40.48 5.86
CA SER A 370 -19.77 -39.27 5.92
C SER A 370 -20.55 -38.09 6.50
N LEU A 371 -20.14 -37.60 7.67
CA LEU A 371 -20.81 -36.47 8.33
C LEU A 371 -20.85 -35.21 7.45
N LEU A 372 -19.80 -34.94 6.67
CA LEU A 372 -19.75 -33.82 5.72
C LEU A 372 -20.91 -33.89 4.71
N TRP A 373 -21.13 -35.07 4.13
CA TRP A 373 -22.23 -35.28 3.19
C TRP A 373 -23.59 -35.15 3.88
N ASN A 374 -23.75 -35.71 5.08
CA ASN A 374 -25.02 -35.64 5.81
C ASN A 374 -25.41 -34.18 6.11
N ARG A 375 -24.46 -33.34 6.55
CA ARG A 375 -24.69 -31.90 6.77
C ARG A 375 -25.03 -31.17 5.46
N ILE A 376 -24.30 -31.45 4.37
CA ILE A 376 -24.56 -30.85 3.04
C ILE A 376 -25.94 -31.29 2.50
N HIS A 377 -26.29 -32.56 2.62
CA HIS A 377 -27.54 -33.12 2.13
C HIS A 377 -28.75 -32.49 2.82
N ASN A 378 -28.64 -32.27 4.13
CA ASN A 378 -29.68 -31.65 4.96
C ASN A 378 -29.69 -30.11 4.88
N ASN A 379 -28.89 -29.51 3.99
CA ASN A 379 -28.74 -28.05 3.86
C ASN A 379 -28.27 -27.34 5.16
N GLU A 380 -27.54 -28.05 6.02
CA GLU A 380 -27.01 -27.50 7.28
C GLU A 380 -25.63 -26.85 7.08
N MET A 381 -24.95 -27.15 5.97
CA MET A 381 -23.61 -26.66 5.70
C MET A 381 -23.39 -26.37 4.20
N PRO A 382 -23.25 -25.09 3.78
CA PRO A 382 -23.47 -23.88 4.57
C PRO A 382 -24.98 -23.57 4.75
N PRO A 383 -25.41 -23.05 5.91
CA PRO A 383 -26.84 -22.88 6.26
C PRO A 383 -27.55 -21.78 5.47
N GLU A 384 -26.88 -20.67 5.16
CA GLU A 384 -27.52 -19.54 4.45
C GLU A 384 -27.53 -19.72 2.93
N HIS A 385 -26.54 -20.43 2.38
CA HIS A 385 -26.35 -20.59 0.94
C HIS A 385 -26.08 -22.05 0.53
N PRO A 386 -27.05 -22.97 0.73
CA PRO A 386 -26.86 -24.39 0.48
C PRO A 386 -26.34 -24.69 -0.92
N LEU A 387 -25.58 -25.78 -1.04
CA LEU A 387 -25.08 -26.25 -2.33
C LEU A 387 -26.27 -26.58 -3.26
N THR A 388 -26.12 -26.19 -4.53
CA THR A 388 -27.05 -26.57 -5.60
C THR A 388 -27.10 -28.09 -5.76
N THR A 389 -28.14 -28.59 -6.44
CA THR A 389 -28.27 -30.03 -6.71
C THR A 389 -27.06 -30.61 -7.46
N VAL A 390 -26.46 -29.82 -8.37
CA VAL A 390 -25.26 -30.20 -9.12
C VAL A 390 -24.04 -30.28 -8.22
N GLU A 391 -23.80 -29.25 -7.39
CA GLU A 391 -22.67 -29.23 -6.45
C GLU A 391 -22.77 -30.35 -5.42
N ARG A 392 -23.98 -30.61 -4.89
CA ARG A 392 -24.22 -31.75 -3.98
C ARG A 392 -23.90 -33.08 -4.65
N ASP A 393 -24.34 -33.27 -5.89
CA ASP A 393 -24.02 -34.49 -6.64
C ASP A 393 -22.51 -34.67 -6.84
N ILE A 394 -21.78 -33.58 -7.15
CA ILE A 394 -20.32 -33.60 -7.26
C ILE A 394 -19.67 -34.05 -5.95
N ILE A 395 -20.04 -33.46 -4.81
CA ILE A 395 -19.50 -33.86 -3.50
C ILE A 395 -19.86 -35.32 -3.17
N LYS A 396 -21.10 -35.74 -3.44
CA LYS A 396 -21.56 -37.12 -3.20
C LYS A 396 -20.75 -38.13 -4.01
N ARG A 397 -20.59 -37.89 -5.31
CA ARG A 397 -19.84 -38.77 -6.23
C ARG A 397 -18.35 -38.77 -5.90
N TRP A 398 -17.80 -37.64 -5.48
CA TRP A 398 -16.42 -37.58 -4.98
C TRP A 398 -16.22 -38.47 -3.75
N ILE A 399 -17.10 -38.39 -2.75
CA ILE A 399 -17.00 -39.26 -1.57
C ILE A 399 -17.20 -40.73 -1.96
N ALA A 400 -18.19 -41.03 -2.81
CA ALA A 400 -18.48 -42.38 -3.29
C ALA A 400 -17.31 -43.00 -4.08
N SER A 401 -16.54 -42.18 -4.80
CA SER A 401 -15.34 -42.61 -5.53
C SER A 401 -14.08 -42.71 -4.65
N GLY A 402 -14.24 -42.60 -3.33
CA GLY A 402 -13.15 -42.78 -2.36
C GLY A 402 -12.62 -41.47 -1.75
N ALA A 403 -13.29 -40.34 -1.98
CA ALA A 403 -12.86 -39.02 -1.50
C ALA A 403 -11.39 -38.72 -1.86
N ASN A 404 -10.98 -39.07 -3.08
CA ASN A 404 -9.60 -38.89 -3.52
C ASN A 404 -9.26 -37.40 -3.53
N TRP A 405 -8.26 -37.00 -2.76
CA TRP A 405 -7.85 -35.61 -2.63
C TRP A 405 -6.61 -35.37 -3.49
N GLU A 406 -6.82 -34.79 -4.67
CA GLU A 406 -5.76 -34.55 -5.64
C GLU A 406 -5.10 -33.20 -5.36
N GLY A 407 -3.79 -33.20 -5.10
CA GLY A 407 -3.03 -31.99 -4.80
C GLY A 407 -2.81 -31.74 -3.31
N GLY A 408 -2.22 -30.58 -3.01
CA GLY A 408 -1.86 -30.16 -1.66
C GLY A 408 -2.99 -29.45 -0.93
N GLU A 409 -2.61 -28.44 -0.15
CA GLU A 409 -3.56 -27.54 0.51
C GLU A 409 -4.34 -26.72 -0.53
N ILE A 410 -5.65 -26.66 -0.37
CA ILE A 410 -6.55 -25.80 -1.14
C ILE A 410 -6.26 -24.37 -0.72
N ASP A 411 -5.80 -23.58 -1.68
CA ASP A 411 -5.70 -22.14 -1.49
C ASP A 411 -7.12 -21.54 -1.40
N ARG A 412 -7.49 -21.11 -0.19
CA ARG A 412 -8.73 -20.39 0.06
C ARG A 412 -8.84 -19.18 -0.85
N PHE A 413 -7.73 -18.51 -1.14
CA PHE A 413 -7.71 -17.30 -1.94
C PHE A 413 -7.52 -17.53 -3.43
N GLY A 414 -7.43 -18.78 -3.90
CA GLY A 414 -7.20 -19.09 -5.31
C GLY A 414 -8.33 -18.69 -6.27
N LYS A 415 -9.52 -18.38 -5.73
CA LYS A 415 -10.70 -17.94 -6.49
C LYS A 415 -11.50 -16.87 -5.76
N THR A 416 -12.04 -15.96 -6.54
CA THR A 416 -13.01 -14.95 -6.15
C THR A 416 -14.37 -15.60 -5.91
N THR A 417 -15.05 -15.18 -4.85
CA THR A 417 -16.42 -15.55 -4.52
C THR A 417 -17.30 -14.30 -4.51
N ALA A 418 -18.61 -14.48 -4.28
CA ALA A 418 -19.53 -13.36 -4.14
C ALA A 418 -19.16 -12.42 -2.96
N ASN A 419 -18.44 -12.92 -1.95
CA ASN A 419 -18.16 -12.21 -0.72
C ASN A 419 -16.67 -11.91 -0.51
N ARG A 420 -15.76 -12.47 -1.31
CA ARG A 420 -14.31 -12.40 -1.07
C ARG A 420 -13.54 -12.38 -2.40
N ALA A 421 -12.60 -11.45 -2.55
CA ALA A 421 -11.67 -11.43 -3.66
C ALA A 421 -10.68 -12.61 -3.56
N GLY A 422 -10.39 -13.23 -4.69
CA GLY A 422 -9.30 -14.19 -4.84
C GLY A 422 -8.15 -13.60 -5.63
N SER A 423 -7.10 -14.40 -5.83
CA SER A 423 -5.96 -14.07 -6.67
C SER A 423 -6.32 -13.87 -8.15
N ASP A 424 -7.55 -14.20 -8.56
CA ASP A 424 -8.13 -13.90 -9.88
C ASP A 424 -8.94 -12.59 -9.92
N TRP A 425 -8.94 -11.79 -8.85
CA TRP A 425 -9.62 -10.50 -8.83
C TRP A 425 -8.98 -9.52 -9.82
N TRP A 426 -9.81 -8.71 -10.49
CA TRP A 426 -9.40 -7.92 -11.66
C TRP A 426 -8.24 -6.95 -11.37
N SER A 427 -8.21 -6.34 -10.18
CA SER A 427 -7.19 -5.36 -9.80
C SER A 427 -5.88 -5.99 -9.31
N LEU A 428 -5.87 -7.30 -9.10
CA LEU A 428 -4.69 -8.07 -8.69
C LEU A 428 -4.01 -8.75 -9.89
N GLN A 429 -4.62 -8.69 -11.08
CA GLN A 429 -4.01 -9.21 -12.29
C GLN A 429 -2.92 -8.25 -12.80
N PRO A 430 -1.86 -8.77 -13.43
CA PRO A 430 -0.89 -7.94 -14.13
C PRO A 430 -1.57 -7.02 -15.15
N LEU A 431 -1.14 -5.76 -15.19
CA LEU A 431 -1.63 -4.80 -16.18
C LEU A 431 -1.30 -5.28 -17.60
N GLN A 432 -2.29 -5.27 -18.49
CA GLN A 432 -2.13 -5.63 -19.89
C GLN A 432 -2.20 -4.39 -20.78
N SER A 433 -1.40 -4.37 -21.85
CA SER A 433 -1.52 -3.34 -22.88
C SER A 433 -2.83 -3.52 -23.64
N THR A 434 -3.67 -2.48 -23.69
CA THR A 434 -4.95 -2.51 -24.39
C THR A 434 -4.95 -1.51 -25.54
N THR A 435 -5.57 -1.87 -26.66
CA THR A 435 -5.76 -0.96 -27.79
C THR A 435 -7.04 -0.13 -27.55
N PRO A 436 -6.97 1.22 -27.54
CA PRO A 436 -8.14 2.06 -27.38
C PRO A 436 -9.17 1.86 -28.50
N PRO A 437 -10.48 1.98 -28.24
CA PRO A 437 -11.51 1.89 -29.26
C PRO A 437 -11.35 2.97 -30.34
N GLY A 438 -11.58 2.63 -31.61
CA GLY A 438 -11.54 3.57 -32.74
C GLY A 438 -12.76 4.49 -32.80
N VAL A 439 -12.94 5.37 -31.82
CA VAL A 439 -14.09 6.30 -31.75
C VAL A 439 -13.69 7.71 -32.19
N ALA A 440 -14.46 8.29 -33.13
CA ALA A 440 -14.19 9.61 -33.67
C ALA A 440 -14.23 10.73 -32.60
N GLY A 441 -13.30 11.69 -32.72
CA GLY A 441 -13.23 12.88 -31.86
C GLY A 441 -12.71 12.67 -30.45
N ALA A 442 -12.15 11.49 -30.12
CA ALA A 442 -11.38 11.28 -28.90
C ALA A 442 -9.96 11.85 -29.06
N LYS A 443 -9.55 12.78 -28.19
CA LYS A 443 -8.19 13.36 -28.19
C LYS A 443 -7.24 12.59 -27.28
N ASN A 444 -7.74 12.04 -26.18
CA ASN A 444 -7.01 11.18 -25.26
C ASN A 444 -7.51 9.71 -25.35
N PRO A 445 -6.63 8.69 -25.20
CA PRO A 445 -7.04 7.29 -25.16
C PRO A 445 -8.17 6.98 -24.16
N ILE A 446 -8.19 7.64 -23.00
CA ILE A 446 -9.23 7.49 -21.98
C ILE A 446 -10.59 7.96 -22.53
N ASP A 447 -10.61 9.08 -23.26
CA ASP A 447 -11.84 9.58 -23.89
C ASP A 447 -12.41 8.58 -24.89
N ALA A 448 -11.55 7.83 -25.59
CA ALA A 448 -11.98 6.83 -26.55
C ALA A 448 -12.78 5.70 -25.86
N PHE A 449 -12.32 5.23 -24.70
CA PHE A 449 -13.05 4.25 -23.89
C PHE A 449 -14.37 4.81 -23.35
N VAL A 450 -14.35 6.02 -22.79
CA VAL A 450 -15.56 6.67 -22.25
C VAL A 450 -16.59 6.91 -23.36
N ARG A 451 -16.17 7.45 -24.51
CA ARG A 451 -17.05 7.71 -25.65
C ARG A 451 -17.58 6.43 -26.28
N ALA A 452 -16.77 5.38 -26.40
CA ALA A 452 -17.25 4.08 -26.86
C ALA A 452 -18.43 3.61 -26.00
N ARG A 453 -18.30 3.73 -24.68
CA ARG A 453 -19.36 3.35 -23.74
C ARG A 453 -20.58 4.27 -23.84
N LEU A 454 -20.40 5.58 -23.89
CA LEU A 454 -21.50 6.54 -24.06
C LEU A 454 -22.27 6.29 -25.36
N ASN A 455 -21.57 6.14 -26.48
CA ASN A 455 -22.17 5.85 -27.79
C ASN A 455 -22.96 4.54 -27.76
N SER A 456 -22.41 3.49 -27.14
CA SER A 456 -23.10 2.20 -26.98
C SER A 456 -24.39 2.29 -26.15
N LYS A 457 -24.51 3.33 -25.32
CA LYS A 457 -25.67 3.61 -24.48
C LYS A 457 -26.58 4.71 -25.03
N GLY A 458 -26.31 5.22 -26.24
CA GLY A 458 -27.04 6.35 -26.81
C GLY A 458 -26.89 7.65 -26.03
N LEU A 459 -25.89 7.74 -25.14
CA LEU A 459 -25.63 8.91 -24.31
C LEU A 459 -24.62 9.84 -25.00
N LYS A 460 -24.75 11.14 -24.73
CA LYS A 460 -23.81 12.17 -25.19
C LYS A 460 -23.07 12.76 -23.99
N PRO A 461 -21.82 13.21 -24.16
CA PRO A 461 -21.12 13.96 -23.12
C PRO A 461 -21.91 15.20 -22.70
N SER A 462 -21.78 15.60 -21.44
CA SER A 462 -22.30 16.87 -20.95
C SER A 462 -21.68 18.05 -21.74
N PRO A 463 -22.42 19.16 -21.91
CA PRO A 463 -21.87 20.35 -22.54
C PRO A 463 -20.65 20.87 -21.77
N ARG A 464 -19.69 21.44 -22.50
CA ARG A 464 -18.49 22.05 -21.91
C ARG A 464 -18.89 23.21 -20.99
N ALA A 465 -18.19 23.38 -19.89
CA ALA A 465 -18.37 24.53 -19.01
C ALA A 465 -18.05 25.85 -19.74
N THR A 466 -18.70 26.94 -19.35
CA THR A 466 -18.36 28.29 -19.84
C THR A 466 -16.95 28.66 -19.37
N PRO A 467 -16.22 29.54 -20.09
CA PRO A 467 -14.84 29.85 -19.72
C PRO A 467 -14.71 30.43 -18.30
N GLU A 468 -15.67 31.22 -17.82
CA GLU A 468 -15.69 31.77 -16.46
C GLU A 468 -15.78 30.67 -15.39
N VAL A 469 -16.61 29.66 -15.65
CA VAL A 469 -16.76 28.50 -14.77
C VAL A 469 -15.49 27.65 -14.81
N LEU A 470 -14.91 27.46 -16.00
CA LEU A 470 -13.73 26.63 -16.19
C LEU A 470 -12.51 27.20 -15.47
N ILE A 471 -12.16 28.48 -15.68
CA ILE A 471 -11.02 29.10 -14.99
C ILE A 471 -11.19 29.08 -13.48
N ARG A 472 -12.40 29.35 -12.99
CA ARG A 472 -12.70 29.31 -11.56
C ARG A 472 -12.46 27.91 -10.99
N ARG A 473 -12.99 26.87 -11.63
CA ARG A 473 -12.84 25.47 -11.17
C ARG A 473 -11.38 25.05 -11.18
N LEU A 474 -10.68 25.22 -12.31
CA LEU A 474 -9.27 24.85 -12.44
C LEU A 474 -8.39 25.55 -11.40
N SER A 475 -8.62 26.84 -11.15
CA SER A 475 -7.83 27.58 -10.15
C SER A 475 -8.03 27.02 -8.74
N PHE A 476 -9.28 26.79 -8.32
CA PHE A 476 -9.56 26.21 -6.99
C PHE A 476 -9.11 24.76 -6.87
N ASP A 477 -9.28 23.96 -7.91
CA ASP A 477 -8.93 22.54 -7.89
C ASP A 477 -7.41 22.36 -7.83
N LEU A 478 -6.66 23.09 -8.66
CA LEU A 478 -5.21 22.95 -8.76
C LEU A 478 -4.46 23.73 -7.68
N THR A 479 -4.86 24.97 -7.37
CA THR A 479 -4.11 25.85 -6.45
C THR A 479 -4.84 26.17 -5.15
N GLY A 480 -6.13 25.84 -5.03
CA GLY A 480 -6.94 26.22 -3.87
C GLY A 480 -7.30 27.71 -3.80
N LEU A 481 -6.86 28.52 -4.77
CA LEU A 481 -7.03 29.97 -4.80
C LEU A 481 -7.95 30.40 -5.95
N PRO A 482 -8.71 31.51 -5.79
CA PRO A 482 -9.46 32.09 -6.89
C PRO A 482 -8.51 32.71 -7.93
N PRO A 483 -8.88 32.75 -9.22
CA PRO A 483 -8.12 33.48 -10.23
C PRO A 483 -8.21 34.99 -9.99
N SER A 484 -7.17 35.73 -10.34
CA SER A 484 -7.19 37.19 -10.28
C SER A 484 -8.07 37.77 -11.40
N PRO A 485 -8.59 39.01 -11.25
CA PRO A 485 -9.33 39.67 -12.32
C PRO A 485 -8.56 39.80 -13.64
N SER A 486 -7.23 39.97 -13.59
CA SER A 486 -6.40 40.03 -14.80
C SER A 486 -6.29 38.67 -15.47
N GLN A 487 -6.07 37.59 -14.71
CA GLN A 487 -6.03 36.22 -15.22
C GLN A 487 -7.35 35.82 -15.89
N VAL A 488 -8.49 36.20 -15.31
CA VAL A 488 -9.81 35.98 -15.93
C VAL A 488 -9.91 36.72 -17.26
N THR A 489 -9.52 37.99 -17.30
CA THR A 489 -9.58 38.81 -18.51
C THR A 489 -8.70 38.22 -19.63
N GLU A 490 -7.47 37.85 -19.30
CA GLU A 490 -6.50 37.26 -20.21
C GLU A 490 -6.97 35.90 -20.74
N PHE A 491 -7.47 35.03 -19.85
CA PHE A 491 -8.00 33.73 -20.22
C PHE A 491 -9.22 33.84 -21.13
N LEU A 492 -10.17 34.74 -20.84
CA LEU A 492 -11.33 34.97 -21.69
C LEU A 492 -10.91 35.46 -23.08
N ALA A 493 -9.92 36.37 -23.16
CA ALA A 493 -9.41 36.84 -24.43
C ALA A 493 -8.69 35.74 -25.23
N ALA A 494 -7.92 34.87 -24.55
CA ALA A 494 -7.28 33.71 -25.17
C ALA A 494 -8.31 32.68 -25.64
N TRP A 495 -9.33 32.40 -24.82
CA TRP A 495 -10.40 31.46 -25.11
C TRP A 495 -11.19 31.82 -26.37
N GLN A 496 -11.46 33.11 -26.60
CA GLN A 496 -12.14 33.58 -27.81
C GLN A 496 -11.31 33.34 -29.09
N LYS A 497 -9.98 33.21 -28.96
CA LYS A 497 -9.10 32.88 -30.09
C LYS A 497 -9.03 31.38 -30.33
N ASP A 498 -8.77 30.62 -29.25
CA ASP A 498 -8.71 29.16 -29.26
C ASP A 498 -9.00 28.61 -27.85
N ALA A 499 -10.16 27.98 -27.70
CA ALA A 499 -10.63 27.47 -26.41
C ALA A 499 -9.84 26.25 -25.89
N ASP A 500 -9.26 25.44 -26.78
CA ASP A 500 -8.52 24.24 -26.37
C ASP A 500 -7.11 24.64 -25.92
N SER A 501 -6.41 25.43 -26.73
CA SER A 501 -5.08 25.95 -26.38
C SER A 501 -5.12 26.85 -25.13
N ALA A 502 -6.17 27.66 -24.96
CA ALA A 502 -6.33 28.47 -23.75
C ALA A 502 -6.52 27.61 -22.49
N ALA A 503 -7.27 26.51 -22.57
CA ALA A 503 -7.49 25.61 -21.45
C ALA A 503 -6.21 24.88 -21.05
N GLU A 504 -5.46 24.33 -22.02
CA GLU A 504 -4.18 23.67 -21.79
C GLU A 504 -3.16 24.63 -21.19
N GLY A 505 -3.01 25.83 -21.78
CA GLY A 505 -2.09 26.84 -21.27
C GLY A 505 -2.41 27.32 -19.85
N LEU A 506 -3.70 27.41 -19.49
CA LEU A 506 -4.10 27.71 -18.12
C LEU A 506 -3.72 26.57 -17.16
N VAL A 507 -3.93 25.31 -17.55
CA VAL A 507 -3.54 24.15 -16.72
C VAL A 507 -2.04 24.14 -16.49
N ASP A 508 -1.23 24.34 -17.54
CA ASP A 508 0.23 24.39 -17.42
C ASP A 508 0.70 25.51 -16.47
N GLN A 509 0.10 26.70 -16.58
CA GLN A 509 0.39 27.82 -15.68
C GLN A 509 0.04 27.52 -14.22
N LEU A 510 -1.10 26.85 -13.98
CA LEU A 510 -1.55 26.50 -12.64
C LEU A 510 -0.71 25.37 -12.02
N LEU A 511 -0.30 24.37 -12.81
CA LEU A 511 0.60 23.30 -12.37
C LEU A 511 2.01 23.82 -12.08
N ALA A 512 2.50 24.81 -12.83
CA ALA A 512 3.79 25.47 -12.59
C ALA A 512 3.78 26.44 -11.39
N SER A 513 2.61 26.73 -10.81
CA SER A 513 2.49 27.60 -9.63
C SER A 513 2.96 26.87 -8.37
N PRO A 514 3.73 27.53 -7.47
CA PRO A 514 4.13 26.91 -6.20
C PRO A 514 2.93 26.53 -5.32
N HIS A 515 1.79 27.18 -5.51
CA HIS A 515 0.54 26.90 -4.79
C HIS A 515 -0.08 25.54 -5.18
N PHE A 516 0.32 24.94 -6.31
CA PHE A 516 -0.12 23.60 -6.68
C PHE A 516 0.33 22.56 -5.65
N GLY A 517 1.62 22.51 -5.34
CA GLY A 517 2.19 21.63 -4.33
C GLY A 517 1.64 21.90 -2.92
N GLU A 518 1.39 23.16 -2.57
CA GLU A 518 0.73 23.51 -1.29
C GLU A 518 -0.69 22.92 -1.20
N ARG A 519 -1.46 23.05 -2.28
CA ARG A 519 -2.84 22.54 -2.36
C ARG A 519 -2.89 21.02 -2.33
N TRP A 520 -2.12 20.36 -3.21
CA TRP A 520 -2.11 18.90 -3.34
C TRP A 520 -1.36 18.22 -2.19
N GLY A 521 -0.32 18.87 -1.66
CA GLY A 521 0.41 18.41 -0.49
C GLY A 521 -0.51 18.25 0.71
N ARG A 522 -1.48 19.15 0.92
CA ARG A 522 -2.50 18.99 1.97
C ARG A 522 -3.27 17.68 1.85
N HIS A 523 -3.70 17.31 0.64
CA HIS A 523 -4.41 16.05 0.41
C HIS A 523 -3.52 14.83 0.71
N TRP A 524 -2.25 14.88 0.32
CA TRP A 524 -1.29 13.83 0.66
C TRP A 524 -1.06 13.74 2.18
N LEU A 525 -0.90 14.88 2.84
CA LEU A 525 -0.64 14.95 4.27
C LEU A 525 -1.82 14.44 5.12
N ASP A 526 -3.06 14.59 4.61
CA ASP A 526 -4.25 13.96 5.19
C ASP A 526 -4.16 12.42 5.11
N VAL A 527 -3.76 11.87 3.95
CA VAL A 527 -3.64 10.41 3.73
C VAL A 527 -2.57 9.79 4.63
N VAL A 528 -1.42 10.45 4.78
CA VAL A 528 -0.31 9.95 5.60
C VAL A 528 -0.46 10.32 7.08
N ARG A 529 -1.58 10.95 7.45
CA ARG A 529 -1.98 11.29 8.83
C ARG A 529 -0.95 12.20 9.52
N PHE A 530 -0.42 13.13 8.75
CA PHE A 530 0.61 14.04 9.23
C PHE A 530 0.08 14.96 10.33
N GLY A 531 0.81 15.02 11.44
CA GLY A 531 0.63 15.99 12.51
C GLY A 531 1.97 16.52 13.02
N GLU A 532 2.00 17.82 13.34
CA GLU A 532 3.18 18.46 13.97
C GLU A 532 3.23 18.21 15.49
N SER A 533 2.37 17.33 16.00
CA SER A 533 2.32 16.87 17.39
C SER A 533 2.30 15.35 17.47
N GLN A 534 2.34 14.77 18.68
CA GLN A 534 2.33 13.32 18.87
C GLN A 534 1.00 12.69 18.48
N GLY A 535 -0.10 13.45 18.45
CA GLY A 535 -1.41 12.98 18.03
C GLY A 535 -1.99 11.88 18.93
N PHE A 536 -1.54 11.80 20.18
CA PHE A 536 -1.92 10.76 21.14
C PHE A 536 -2.03 11.33 22.56
N GLU A 537 -2.30 10.49 23.58
CA GLU A 537 -2.72 10.92 24.93
C GLU A 537 -1.84 12.02 25.60
N ARG A 538 -0.52 12.01 25.37
CA ARG A 538 0.39 13.07 25.82
C ARG A 538 0.85 13.90 24.63
N ASP A 539 -0.05 14.73 24.13
CA ASP A 539 0.20 15.42 22.87
C ASP A 539 1.27 16.52 22.99
N LYS A 540 2.49 16.21 22.57
CA LYS A 540 3.61 17.16 22.49
C LYS A 540 3.92 17.52 21.05
N LEU A 541 4.39 18.74 20.83
CA LEU A 541 4.89 19.14 19.51
C LEU A 541 6.09 18.30 19.07
N ARG A 542 6.06 17.84 17.82
CA ARG A 542 7.17 17.19 17.13
C ARG A 542 8.00 18.25 16.42
N SER A 543 8.99 18.79 17.13
CA SER A 543 9.91 19.78 16.54
C SER A 543 10.56 19.21 15.28
N ASN A 544 10.57 20.01 14.20
CA ASN A 544 11.16 19.70 12.90
C ASN A 544 10.43 18.64 12.05
N SER A 545 9.16 18.34 12.34
CA SER A 545 8.30 17.51 11.47
C SER A 545 7.87 18.23 10.18
N TRP A 546 7.80 19.56 10.22
CA TRP A 546 7.44 20.41 9.09
C TRP A 546 8.34 20.25 7.85
N TYR A 547 9.58 19.81 8.01
CA TYR A 547 10.46 19.52 6.87
C TYR A 547 9.88 18.42 5.96
N TYR A 548 9.16 17.44 6.50
CA TYR A 548 8.49 16.43 5.68
C TYR A 548 7.32 17.02 4.90
N ARG A 549 6.51 17.90 5.50
CA ARG A 549 5.47 18.66 4.79
C ARG A 549 6.07 19.42 3.61
N ASP A 550 7.12 20.19 3.87
CA ASP A 550 7.74 21.03 2.84
C ASP A 550 8.37 20.15 1.74
N TRP A 551 8.98 19.01 2.11
CA TRP A 551 9.46 18.03 1.13
C TRP A 551 8.35 17.47 0.24
N VAL A 552 7.15 17.18 0.78
CA VAL A 552 6.00 16.73 -0.02
C VAL A 552 5.57 17.81 -1.01
N ILE A 553 5.49 19.07 -0.55
CA ILE A 553 5.13 20.23 -1.38
C ILE A 553 6.13 20.38 -2.53
N ASP A 554 7.43 20.31 -2.22
CA ASP A 554 8.51 20.43 -3.19
C ASP A 554 8.51 19.25 -4.19
N ALA A 555 8.24 18.03 -3.72
CA ALA A 555 8.15 16.85 -4.58
C ALA A 555 7.01 16.95 -5.61
N LEU A 556 5.85 17.49 -5.19
CA LEU A 556 4.72 17.72 -6.09
C LEU A 556 5.01 18.86 -7.08
N ASN A 557 5.58 19.98 -6.62
CA ASN A 557 5.91 21.12 -7.48
C ASN A 557 7.03 20.80 -8.49
N SER A 558 7.90 19.83 -8.19
CA SER A 558 8.95 19.37 -9.09
C SER A 558 8.51 18.25 -10.05
N ASP A 559 7.23 17.87 -10.03
CA ASP A 559 6.68 16.77 -10.82
C ASP A 559 7.47 15.47 -10.64
N MET A 560 7.79 15.13 -9.39
CA MET A 560 8.55 13.92 -9.07
C MET A 560 7.80 12.67 -9.57
N PRO A 561 8.47 11.75 -10.30
CA PRO A 561 7.87 10.49 -10.69
C PRO A 561 7.28 9.75 -9.50
N TYR A 562 6.06 9.23 -9.65
CA TYR A 562 5.33 8.63 -8.53
C TYR A 562 6.09 7.45 -7.88
N ASP A 563 6.81 6.65 -8.68
CA ASP A 563 7.59 5.52 -8.15
C ASP A 563 8.77 5.99 -7.30
N GLU A 564 9.44 7.08 -7.70
CA GLU A 564 10.46 7.76 -6.90
C GLU A 564 9.87 8.33 -5.61
N PHE A 565 8.73 9.03 -5.70
CA PHE A 565 8.03 9.61 -4.56
C PHE A 565 7.64 8.56 -3.52
N ALA A 566 7.10 7.42 -3.95
CA ALA A 566 6.76 6.30 -3.08
C ALA A 566 8.03 5.64 -2.49
N ARG A 567 9.03 5.34 -3.32
CA ARG A 567 10.26 4.64 -2.90
C ARG A 567 11.06 5.44 -1.87
N ARG A 568 11.18 6.76 -2.05
CA ARG A 568 11.87 7.65 -1.10
C ARG A 568 11.17 7.70 0.26
N GLN A 569 9.84 7.67 0.29
CA GLN A 569 9.08 7.67 1.55
C GLN A 569 9.21 6.35 2.31
N LEU A 570 9.24 5.22 1.59
CA LEU A 570 9.33 3.88 2.20
C LEU A 570 10.76 3.47 2.60
N ALA A 571 11.77 3.91 1.85
CA ALA A 571 13.14 3.39 1.99
C ALA A 571 14.22 4.46 1.74
N GLY A 572 13.89 5.75 1.87
CA GLY A 572 14.80 6.85 1.59
C GLY A 572 16.11 6.77 2.37
N ASP A 573 16.06 6.42 3.65
CA ASP A 573 17.24 6.23 4.50
C ASP A 573 18.11 5.01 4.14
N VAL A 574 17.59 4.09 3.33
CA VAL A 574 18.34 2.93 2.80
C VAL A 574 18.96 3.26 1.45
N ILE A 575 18.22 3.88 0.54
CA ILE A 575 18.68 4.16 -0.83
C ILE A 575 19.48 5.46 -0.95
N GLY A 576 19.32 6.39 0.00
CA GLY A 576 20.03 7.66 0.09
C GLY A 576 20.41 8.00 1.54
N PRO A 577 21.22 7.16 2.22
CA PRO A 577 21.50 7.28 3.66
C PRO A 577 22.20 8.58 4.07
N GLU A 578 22.81 9.27 3.12
CA GLU A 578 23.58 10.51 3.29
C GLU A 578 22.89 11.74 2.68
N ASP A 579 21.77 11.56 1.98
CA ASP A 579 21.04 12.65 1.34
C ASP A 579 19.91 13.13 2.27
N PRO A 580 19.95 14.40 2.74
CA PRO A 580 18.91 14.95 3.61
C PRO A 580 17.49 14.84 3.03
N ALA A 581 17.31 14.96 1.72
CA ALA A 581 15.99 14.87 1.08
C ALA A 581 15.43 13.44 1.16
N TYR A 582 16.28 12.44 0.98
CA TYR A 582 15.90 11.04 1.10
C TYR A 582 15.56 10.66 2.54
N ILE A 583 16.35 11.15 3.50
CA ILE A 583 16.05 10.93 4.93
C ILE A 583 14.75 11.65 5.31
N THR A 584 14.55 12.89 4.85
CA THR A 584 13.34 13.69 5.13
C THR A 584 12.08 13.00 4.62
N ALA A 585 12.12 12.37 3.44
CA ALA A 585 11.01 11.61 2.89
C ALA A 585 10.52 10.48 3.81
N THR A 586 11.41 9.86 4.60
CA THR A 586 11.03 8.83 5.59
C THR A 586 10.21 9.36 6.77
N GLY A 587 10.00 10.68 6.86
CA GLY A 587 8.99 11.29 7.72
C GLY A 587 7.61 10.67 7.56
N PHE A 588 7.29 10.15 6.36
CA PHE A 588 6.10 9.34 6.06
C PHE A 588 5.88 8.22 7.10
N LEU A 589 6.93 7.42 7.38
CA LEU A 589 6.84 6.25 8.25
C LEU A 589 6.53 6.60 9.71
N VAL A 590 6.77 7.86 10.10
CA VAL A 590 6.65 8.33 11.49
C VAL A 590 5.67 9.51 11.62
N ALA A 591 4.85 9.74 10.60
CA ALA A 591 3.87 10.82 10.54
C ALA A 591 2.66 10.56 11.46
N GLY A 592 2.27 9.29 11.61
CA GLY A 592 1.14 8.83 12.43
C GLY A 592 1.32 9.04 13.94
N PRO A 593 0.33 8.65 14.78
CA PRO A 593 0.35 8.90 16.23
C PRO A 593 1.51 8.21 16.95
N TRP A 594 1.95 8.79 18.08
CA TRP A 594 3.05 8.26 18.90
C TRP A 594 2.66 8.14 20.37
N ASP A 595 2.60 6.91 20.89
CA ASP A 595 2.32 6.63 22.30
C ASP A 595 3.60 6.72 23.16
N GLU A 596 3.97 7.92 23.58
CA GLU A 596 5.14 8.13 24.46
C GLU A 596 5.01 7.37 25.80
N VAL A 597 3.80 7.26 26.35
CA VAL A 597 3.59 6.67 27.68
C VAL A 597 3.72 5.16 27.62
N GLY A 598 3.07 4.52 26.65
CA GLY A 598 3.18 3.09 26.39
C GLY A 598 4.64 2.65 26.18
N GLN A 599 5.41 3.43 25.43
CA GLN A 599 6.83 3.17 25.17
C GLN A 599 7.70 3.31 26.44
N SER A 600 7.26 4.12 27.41
CA SER A 600 7.95 4.32 28.69
C SER A 600 7.58 3.31 29.78
N GLN A 601 6.69 2.34 29.49
CA GLN A 601 6.22 1.36 30.47
C GLN A 601 7.34 0.47 31.04
N ARG A 602 7.24 0.10 32.32
CA ARG A 602 8.22 -0.83 32.94
C ARG A 602 7.95 -2.29 32.57
N SER A 603 6.68 -2.66 32.34
CA SER A 603 6.28 -4.01 31.96
C SER A 603 6.72 -4.32 30.53
N GLN A 604 7.49 -5.40 30.37
CA GLN A 604 7.91 -5.88 29.04
C GLN A 604 6.72 -6.32 28.18
N THR A 605 5.70 -6.93 28.79
CA THR A 605 4.47 -7.33 28.09
C THR A 605 3.74 -6.12 27.53
N MET A 606 3.59 -5.05 28.32
CA MET A 606 2.92 -3.83 27.84
C MET A 606 3.72 -3.15 26.73
N LYS A 607 5.05 -3.09 26.85
CA LYS A 607 5.92 -2.59 25.78
C LYS A 607 5.78 -3.39 24.49
N ALA A 608 5.69 -4.71 24.58
CA ALA A 608 5.50 -5.57 23.42
C ALA A 608 4.14 -5.32 22.75
N ILE A 609 3.06 -5.12 23.52
CA ILE A 609 1.73 -4.77 22.99
C ILE A 609 1.78 -3.43 22.26
N VAL A 610 2.30 -2.38 22.92
CA VAL A 610 2.42 -1.04 22.32
C VAL A 610 3.26 -1.07 21.04
N ARG A 611 4.35 -1.87 21.03
CA ARG A 611 5.16 -2.04 19.82
C ARG A 611 4.39 -2.74 18.70
N GLN A 612 3.51 -3.70 19.00
CA GLN A 612 2.68 -4.33 17.98
C GLN A 612 1.63 -3.36 17.43
N ASP A 613 1.06 -2.48 18.26
CA ASP A 613 0.12 -1.45 17.80
C ASP A 613 0.81 -0.41 16.91
N GLU A 614 2.05 -0.03 17.25
CA GLU A 614 2.88 0.85 16.41
C GLU A 614 3.23 0.19 15.05
N ILE A 615 3.59 -1.09 15.05
CA ILE A 615 3.87 -1.81 13.79
C ILE A 615 2.60 -1.97 12.95
N GLU A 616 1.46 -2.22 13.58
CA GLU A 616 0.16 -2.25 12.89
C GLU A 616 -0.13 -0.92 12.20
N ASP A 617 0.13 0.19 12.89
CA ASP A 617 -0.04 1.54 12.36
C ASP A 617 0.79 1.75 11.07
N TYR A 618 2.06 1.33 11.09
CA TYR A 618 2.96 1.39 9.93
C TYR A 618 2.46 0.55 8.77
N VAL A 619 2.15 -0.72 9.04
CA VAL A 619 1.66 -1.67 8.04
C VAL A 619 0.35 -1.19 7.42
N GLY A 620 -0.56 -0.68 8.25
CA GLY A 620 -1.83 -0.10 7.83
C GLY A 620 -1.63 1.09 6.90
N THR A 621 -0.76 2.03 7.28
CA THR A 621 -0.53 3.26 6.50
C THR A 621 0.15 2.99 5.17
N ILE A 622 1.15 2.11 5.14
CA ILE A 622 1.80 1.70 3.90
C ILE A 622 0.78 1.09 2.95
N SER A 623 -0.01 0.14 3.45
CA SER A 623 -0.96 -0.60 2.61
C SER A 623 -2.11 0.27 2.13
N GLN A 624 -2.68 1.11 3.00
CA GLN A 624 -3.77 2.00 2.63
C GLN A 624 -3.31 3.11 1.67
N THR A 625 -2.11 3.66 1.87
CA THR A 625 -1.59 4.77 1.04
C THR A 625 -1.17 4.30 -0.35
N PHE A 626 -0.42 3.20 -0.44
CA PHE A 626 0.21 2.78 -1.71
C PHE A 626 -0.52 1.64 -2.41
N LEU A 627 -1.22 0.77 -1.67
CA LEU A 627 -1.95 -0.36 -2.25
C LEU A 627 -3.46 -0.08 -2.33
N GLY A 628 -3.97 0.90 -1.58
CA GLY A 628 -5.41 1.13 -1.43
C GLY A 628 -6.13 0.00 -0.71
N LEU A 629 -5.39 -0.80 0.09
CA LEU A 629 -5.91 -1.99 0.78
C LEU A 629 -5.84 -1.83 2.30
N THR A 630 -6.90 -2.22 2.98
CA THR A 630 -6.88 -2.40 4.44
C THR A 630 -6.36 -3.79 4.77
N VAL A 631 -5.27 -3.89 5.52
CA VAL A 631 -4.65 -5.19 5.83
C VAL A 631 -4.77 -5.55 7.31
N ASN A 632 -5.32 -4.68 8.13
CA ASN A 632 -5.32 -4.77 9.60
C ASN A 632 -6.02 -6.04 10.12
N CYS A 633 -7.06 -6.55 9.44
CA CYS A 633 -7.68 -7.83 9.82
C CYS A 633 -6.68 -9.00 9.79
N ALA A 634 -5.72 -8.96 8.85
CA ALA A 634 -4.66 -9.95 8.69
C ALA A 634 -3.76 -10.08 9.93
N ARG A 635 -3.75 -9.09 10.85
CA ARG A 635 -3.03 -9.16 12.13
C ARG A 635 -3.43 -10.38 12.96
N CYS A 636 -4.71 -10.71 12.99
CA CYS A 636 -5.27 -11.71 13.91
C CYS A 636 -5.62 -13.04 13.26
N HIS A 637 -5.96 -13.03 11.97
CA HIS A 637 -6.35 -14.16 11.13
C HIS A 637 -6.23 -13.74 9.66
N ASP A 638 -6.22 -14.66 8.69
CA ASP A 638 -6.20 -14.29 7.27
C ASP A 638 -7.32 -13.28 6.93
N HIS A 639 -7.03 -12.34 6.02
CA HIS A 639 -7.93 -11.22 5.75
C HIS A 639 -9.31 -11.70 5.29
N LYS A 640 -10.36 -10.99 5.71
CA LYS A 640 -11.74 -11.44 5.54
C LYS A 640 -12.18 -11.44 4.07
N PHE A 641 -11.80 -10.40 3.33
CA PHE A 641 -12.31 -10.10 1.98
C PHE A 641 -11.21 -10.18 0.91
N ASP A 642 -10.06 -9.57 1.16
CA ASP A 642 -8.91 -9.61 0.26
C ASP A 642 -8.01 -10.84 0.44
N PRO A 643 -7.29 -11.27 -0.61
CA PRO A 643 -6.42 -12.44 -0.59
C PRO A 643 -5.09 -12.17 0.10
N ILE A 644 -5.15 -11.88 1.39
CA ILE A 644 -3.99 -11.54 2.23
C ILE A 644 -3.94 -12.49 3.41
N LEU A 645 -2.89 -13.31 3.47
CA LEU A 645 -2.64 -14.22 4.57
C LEU A 645 -2.16 -13.44 5.80
N GLN A 646 -2.47 -13.97 6.98
CA GLN A 646 -1.93 -13.45 8.23
C GLN A 646 -0.39 -13.48 8.20
N LYS A 647 0.19 -14.50 7.57
CA LYS A 647 1.65 -14.59 7.41
C LYS A 647 2.21 -13.39 6.66
N GLU A 648 1.60 -12.99 5.55
CA GLU A 648 2.04 -11.87 4.70
C GLU A 648 1.99 -10.53 5.45
N TYR A 649 0.95 -10.32 6.27
CA TYR A 649 0.92 -9.18 7.21
C TYR A 649 2.16 -9.16 8.11
N TYR A 650 2.52 -10.29 8.72
CA TYR A 650 3.70 -10.35 9.59
C TYR A 650 5.03 -10.26 8.82
N GLN A 651 5.05 -10.61 7.53
CA GLN A 651 6.23 -10.39 6.68
C GLN A 651 6.44 -8.90 6.39
N LEU A 652 5.36 -8.16 6.10
CA LEU A 652 5.44 -6.70 5.96
C LEU A 652 5.77 -6.02 7.30
N ALA A 653 5.16 -6.48 8.40
CA ALA A 653 5.48 -6.06 9.76
C ALA A 653 6.96 -6.25 10.09
N ALA A 654 7.56 -7.38 9.67
CA ALA A 654 8.97 -7.65 9.86
C ALA A 654 9.85 -6.69 9.03
N ALA A 655 9.43 -6.32 7.82
CA ALA A 655 10.16 -5.37 6.97
C ALA A 655 10.25 -3.98 7.60
N VAL A 656 9.20 -3.54 8.32
CA VAL A 656 9.16 -2.25 9.03
C VAL A 656 9.51 -2.33 10.52
N GLY A 657 9.91 -3.51 11.00
CA GLY A 657 10.18 -3.76 12.42
C GLY A 657 11.30 -2.88 13.00
N GLY A 658 12.16 -2.33 12.15
CA GLY A 658 13.26 -1.43 12.53
C GLY A 658 12.87 0.05 12.61
N VAL A 659 11.69 0.44 12.13
CA VAL A 659 11.24 1.85 12.11
C VAL A 659 11.03 2.36 13.53
N ARG A 660 11.53 3.57 13.83
CA ARG A 660 11.28 4.28 15.10
C ARG A 660 11.11 5.78 14.87
N HIS A 661 10.23 6.37 15.67
CA HIS A 661 10.07 7.82 15.77
C HIS A 661 11.32 8.49 16.35
N GLY A 662 11.73 9.62 15.78
CA GLY A 662 12.77 10.44 16.39
C GLY A 662 13.29 11.56 15.52
N GLN A 663 14.36 12.19 16.01
CA GLN A 663 15.05 13.27 15.32
C GLN A 663 16.37 12.78 14.73
N ARG A 664 16.70 13.26 13.53
CA ARG A 664 17.98 13.00 12.86
C ARG A 664 18.68 14.30 12.53
N SER A 665 19.98 14.33 12.77
CA SER A 665 20.84 15.41 12.27
C SER A 665 21.24 15.08 10.84
N VAL A 666 21.01 16.01 9.92
CA VAL A 666 21.29 15.87 8.49
C VAL A 666 22.14 17.04 8.02
N ASN A 667 22.97 16.79 7.02
CA ASN A 667 23.74 17.81 6.35
C ASN A 667 24.01 17.40 4.91
N THR A 668 24.05 18.36 3.98
CA THR A 668 24.41 18.06 2.59
C THR A 668 25.89 17.75 2.48
N GLU A 669 26.26 16.93 1.50
CA GLU A 669 27.67 16.64 1.24
C GLU A 669 28.47 17.91 0.95
N GLU A 670 27.91 18.81 0.16
CA GLU A 670 28.50 20.11 -0.12
C GLU A 670 28.80 20.88 1.17
N ASN A 671 27.83 20.98 2.08
CA ASN A 671 28.03 21.67 3.35
C ASN A 671 29.07 20.98 4.22
N ARG A 672 29.11 19.64 4.27
CA ARG A 672 30.15 18.91 5.00
C ARG A 672 31.55 19.25 4.48
N GLN A 673 31.74 19.28 3.16
CA GLN A 673 33.00 19.66 2.55
C GLN A 673 33.36 21.12 2.84
N GLN A 674 32.40 22.04 2.71
CA GLN A 674 32.62 23.46 3.01
C GLN A 674 32.94 23.70 4.49
N LEU A 675 32.33 22.96 5.42
CA LEU A 675 32.65 23.04 6.84
C LEU A 675 34.10 22.66 7.13
N ILE A 676 34.67 21.66 6.45
CA ILE A 676 36.09 21.30 6.58
C ILE A 676 36.97 22.48 6.14
N VAL A 677 36.66 23.09 5.00
CA VAL A 677 37.38 24.25 4.46
C VAL A 677 37.28 25.45 5.41
N LEU A 678 36.09 25.75 5.91
CA LEU A 678 35.85 26.86 6.85
C LEU A 678 36.59 26.67 8.16
N LYS A 679 36.57 25.46 8.74
CA LYS A 679 37.33 25.14 9.97
C LYS A 679 38.83 25.37 9.79
N ARG A 680 39.40 24.96 8.65
CA ARG A 680 40.81 25.21 8.32
C ARG A 680 41.09 26.72 8.23
N ARG A 681 40.27 27.47 7.50
CA ARG A 681 40.43 28.93 7.34
C ARG A 681 40.31 29.67 8.67
N ILE A 682 39.39 29.26 9.54
CA ILE A 682 39.25 29.85 10.88
C ILE A 682 40.55 29.64 11.66
N ARG A 683 41.10 28.42 11.68
CA ARG A 683 42.37 28.12 12.34
C ARG A 683 43.52 28.96 11.78
N GLU A 684 43.67 29.05 10.47
CA GLU A 684 44.70 29.87 9.82
C GLU A 684 44.62 31.36 10.20
N VAL A 685 43.41 31.90 10.37
CA VAL A 685 43.23 33.30 10.78
C VAL A 685 43.46 33.47 12.28
N GLN A 686 43.08 32.48 13.09
CA GLN A 686 43.41 32.44 14.53
C GLN A 686 44.93 32.42 14.75
N ASP A 687 45.67 31.58 14.01
CA ASP A 687 47.12 31.49 14.10
C ASP A 687 47.79 32.85 13.77
N LYS A 688 47.23 33.62 12.83
CA LYS A 688 47.71 34.97 12.50
C LYS A 688 47.50 35.97 13.64
N ILE A 689 46.40 35.85 14.39
CA ILE A 689 46.17 36.66 15.59
C ILE A 689 47.16 36.27 16.67
N SER A 690 47.33 34.96 16.93
CA SER A 690 48.29 34.47 17.93
C SER A 690 49.72 34.88 17.62
N GLN A 691 50.15 34.82 16.35
CA GLN A 691 51.49 35.30 15.94
C GLN A 691 51.68 36.80 16.19
N LEU A 692 50.65 37.61 15.91
CA LEU A 692 50.68 39.05 16.13
C LEU A 692 50.75 39.39 17.63
N GLU A 693 49.92 38.73 18.44
CA GLU A 693 49.90 38.90 19.90
C GLU A 693 51.20 38.40 20.55
N GLN A 694 51.76 37.29 20.08
CA GLN A 694 53.05 36.77 20.55
C GLN A 694 54.21 37.74 20.26
N ALA A 695 54.20 38.40 19.11
CA ALA A 695 55.21 39.40 18.78
C ALA A 695 55.17 40.60 19.75
N VAL A 696 53.97 41.03 20.13
CA VAL A 696 53.76 42.12 21.12
C VAL A 696 54.17 41.67 22.52
N ARG A 697 53.78 40.45 22.93
CA ARG A 697 54.20 39.83 24.18
C ARG A 697 55.72 39.81 24.33
N ASN A 698 56.43 39.36 23.31
CA ASN A 698 57.89 39.33 23.31
C ASN A 698 58.53 40.73 23.44
N ARG A 699 57.85 41.80 22.99
CA ARG A 699 58.29 43.19 23.22
C ARG A 699 58.09 43.60 24.67
N LEU A 700 56.91 43.33 25.23
CA LEU A 700 56.59 43.65 26.63
C LEU A 700 57.49 42.92 27.62
N LEU A 701 57.79 41.64 27.39
CA LEU A 701 58.71 40.87 28.23
C LEU A 701 60.13 41.46 28.23
N LYS A 702 60.64 41.90 27.06
CA LYS A 702 61.95 42.58 26.97
C LYS A 702 61.98 43.93 27.69
N GLU A 703 60.87 44.67 27.66
CA GLU A 703 60.73 45.94 28.39
C GLU A 703 60.60 45.74 29.91
N GLN A 704 59.98 44.62 30.32
CA GLN A 704 59.79 44.26 31.72
C GLN A 704 61.07 43.73 32.38
N GLU A 705 61.86 42.90 31.68
CA GLU A 705 63.20 42.46 32.13
C GLU A 705 64.13 43.65 32.44
N GLN A 706 63.86 44.82 31.86
CA GLN A 706 64.63 46.05 32.08
C GLN A 706 64.10 46.93 33.23
N ARG A 707 62.91 46.64 33.81
CA ARG A 707 62.19 47.60 34.68
C ARG A 707 62.05 47.28 36.17
N GLU A 708 62.13 46.04 36.68
CA GLU A 708 61.79 45.82 38.12
C GLU A 708 62.60 44.79 38.92
N ASN A 709 62.95 45.21 40.15
CA ASN A 709 63.27 44.37 41.32
C ASN A 709 61.97 43.77 41.91
N LEU A 710 61.32 42.83 41.21
CA LEU A 710 60.19 42.09 41.79
C LEU A 710 60.67 41.17 42.94
N PRO A 711 59.86 40.96 44.00
CA PRO A 711 60.17 40.00 45.04
C PRO A 711 60.28 38.59 44.44
N LYS A 712 61.23 37.77 44.91
CA LYS A 712 61.41 36.41 44.40
C LYS A 712 60.21 35.53 44.80
N ARG A 713 59.34 35.22 43.83
CA ARG A 713 58.28 34.21 43.99
C ARG A 713 58.88 32.82 44.21
N VAL A 714 58.31 32.07 45.15
CA VAL A 714 58.61 30.65 45.34
C VAL A 714 58.15 29.88 44.11
N ARG A 715 58.94 28.96 43.57
CA ARG A 715 58.55 28.19 42.38
C ARG A 715 57.41 27.21 42.73
N PRO A 716 56.23 27.25 42.07
CA PRO A 716 55.20 26.23 42.22
C PRO A 716 55.61 24.90 41.59
N ILE A 717 54.93 23.82 41.98
CA ILE A 717 55.07 22.52 41.32
C ILE A 717 54.28 22.44 40.01
N ALA A 718 53.26 23.28 39.85
CA ALA A 718 52.51 23.46 38.61
C ALA A 718 51.94 24.87 38.49
N ARG A 719 51.92 25.41 37.26
CA ARG A 719 51.28 26.69 36.92
C ARG A 719 50.55 26.58 35.59
N TRP A 720 49.30 27.00 35.57
CA TRP A 720 48.51 27.16 34.34
C TRP A 720 48.26 28.65 34.14
N ASP A 721 48.75 29.20 33.04
CA ASP A 721 48.57 30.62 32.66
C ASP A 721 47.40 30.84 31.68
N PHE A 722 46.83 29.76 31.15
CA PHE A 722 45.66 29.78 30.26
C PHE A 722 45.77 30.69 29.03
N GLU A 723 46.99 31.13 28.67
CA GLU A 723 47.17 32.15 27.63
C GLU A 723 46.90 31.60 26.23
N SER A 724 47.29 30.35 26.00
CA SER A 724 47.18 29.70 24.70
C SER A 724 46.66 28.26 24.77
N ASP A 725 46.91 27.54 25.87
CA ASP A 725 46.46 26.19 26.08
C ASP A 725 46.21 25.88 27.58
N LEU A 726 46.02 24.60 27.90
CA LEU A 726 45.77 24.11 29.26
C LEU A 726 47.03 23.42 29.86
N ARG A 727 48.21 23.66 29.29
CA ARG A 727 49.44 23.02 29.77
C ARG A 727 49.93 23.70 31.04
N ASP A 728 50.64 22.90 31.82
CA ASP A 728 51.42 23.39 32.93
C ASP A 728 52.71 24.00 32.37
N SER A 729 52.94 25.28 32.65
CA SER A 729 54.10 26.01 32.15
C SER A 729 55.38 25.81 32.97
N ILE A 730 55.32 25.04 34.06
CA ILE A 730 56.46 24.77 34.96
C ILE A 730 56.80 23.29 35.07
N GLY A 731 55.78 22.43 35.17
CA GLY A 731 55.92 20.99 35.39
C GLY A 731 55.13 20.17 34.37
N GLU A 732 54.72 18.97 34.78
CA GLU A 732 54.08 17.97 33.91
C GLU A 732 52.57 17.82 34.23
N LEU A 733 51.97 18.69 35.05
CA LEU A 733 50.57 18.60 35.45
C LEU A 733 49.63 19.18 34.37
N HIS A 734 49.78 18.72 33.14
CA HIS A 734 48.99 19.21 32.01
C HIS A 734 47.51 18.88 32.17
N ALA A 735 46.66 19.88 31.96
CA ALA A 735 45.22 19.70 31.97
C ALA A 735 44.69 19.38 30.56
N THR A 736 43.64 18.58 30.53
CA THR A 736 42.86 18.25 29.34
C THR A 736 41.51 18.95 29.40
N GLN A 737 41.11 19.48 28.24
CA GLN A 737 39.84 20.16 28.05
C GLN A 737 38.70 19.13 28.03
N HIS A 738 37.68 19.34 28.86
CA HIS A 738 36.40 18.63 28.74
C HIS A 738 35.44 19.47 27.87
N PRO A 739 34.48 18.88 27.12
CA PRO A 739 33.61 19.59 26.18
C PRO A 739 33.08 20.93 26.70
N ASP A 740 33.19 21.97 25.86
CA ASP A 740 32.75 23.36 26.07
C ASP A 740 33.58 24.27 27.00
N ALA A 741 34.70 23.83 27.60
CA ALA A 741 35.66 24.76 28.20
C ALA A 741 36.46 25.45 27.09
N THR A 742 36.56 26.79 27.04
CA THR A 742 37.30 27.49 25.99
C THR A 742 38.41 28.35 26.57
N ILE A 743 39.50 28.52 25.81
CA ILE A 743 40.45 29.60 26.04
C ILE A 743 39.98 30.78 25.19
N GLU A 744 39.65 31.90 25.82
CA GLU A 744 39.24 33.14 25.17
C GLU A 744 40.04 34.29 25.74
N ASP A 745 40.68 35.08 24.87
CA ASP A 745 41.48 36.25 25.25
C ASP A 745 42.50 35.93 26.37
N GLY A 746 43.16 34.77 26.26
CA GLY A 746 44.19 34.30 27.20
C GLY A 746 43.67 33.85 28.57
N ARG A 747 42.39 33.45 28.66
CA ARG A 747 41.75 33.04 29.91
C ARG A 747 40.97 31.75 29.72
N LEU A 748 40.95 30.90 30.74
CA LEU A 748 40.04 29.75 30.79
C LEU A 748 38.64 30.21 31.15
N VAL A 749 37.70 30.03 30.23
CA VAL A 749 36.28 30.36 30.41
C VAL A 749 35.55 29.21 31.10
N LEU A 750 34.87 29.52 32.20
CA LEU A 750 34.06 28.59 32.99
C LEU A 750 32.58 28.87 32.75
N ASN A 751 31.92 28.03 31.95
CA ASN A 751 30.57 28.28 31.41
C ASN A 751 29.46 27.44 32.09
N GLY A 752 29.37 27.49 33.42
CA GLY A 752 28.12 27.25 34.18
C GLY A 752 27.29 26.00 33.84
N GLY A 753 27.91 24.85 33.66
CA GLY A 753 27.25 23.57 33.38
C GLY A 753 27.85 22.79 32.22
N LYS A 754 28.76 23.39 31.45
CA LYS A 754 29.29 22.81 30.21
C LYS A 754 30.81 22.60 30.25
N GLY A 755 31.60 23.66 30.47
CA GLY A 755 33.07 23.59 30.41
C GLY A 755 33.78 23.42 31.77
N TYR A 756 34.70 22.46 31.86
CA TYR A 756 35.73 22.35 32.90
C TYR A 756 37.06 21.80 32.31
N ALA A 757 38.15 21.94 33.06
CA ALA A 757 39.44 21.33 32.72
C ALA A 757 39.94 20.49 33.89
N ALA A 758 40.64 19.39 33.60
CA ALA A 758 41.21 18.52 34.62
C ALA A 758 42.53 17.92 34.17
N THR A 759 43.43 17.72 35.13
CA THR A 759 44.71 17.02 34.92
C THR A 759 44.53 15.50 34.99
N HIS A 760 45.56 14.78 34.53
CA HIS A 760 45.67 13.33 34.75
C HIS A 760 46.00 13.04 36.23
N HIS A 761 45.91 11.77 36.62
CA HIS A 761 46.31 11.36 37.97
C HIS A 761 47.82 11.54 38.17
N GLN A 762 48.22 11.97 39.36
CA GLN A 762 49.59 12.37 39.67
C GLN A 762 50.33 11.29 40.48
N SER A 763 51.58 11.02 40.12
CA SER A 763 52.36 9.86 40.61
C SER A 763 53.09 10.06 41.94
N PHE A 764 52.93 11.21 42.60
CA PHE A 764 53.61 11.54 43.85
C PHE A 764 52.61 11.86 44.96
N LEU A 765 53.07 11.81 46.22
CA LEU A 765 52.26 12.14 47.39
C LEU A 765 52.13 13.67 47.52
N LEU A 766 50.91 14.18 47.67
CA LEU A 766 50.66 15.57 48.01
C LEU A 766 50.01 15.66 49.39
N GLY A 767 50.70 16.29 50.33
CA GLY A 767 50.20 16.52 51.68
C GLY A 767 50.04 18.01 51.95
N GLU A 768 51.09 18.59 52.53
CA GLU A 768 51.19 20.04 52.72
C GLU A 768 51.12 20.74 51.36
N LYS A 769 50.34 21.82 51.26
CA LYS A 769 50.10 22.44 49.96
C LYS A 769 49.61 23.87 50.07
N THR A 770 49.79 24.60 48.97
CA THR A 770 49.12 25.88 48.71
C THR A 770 48.47 25.81 47.35
N ILE A 771 47.22 26.24 47.27
CA ILE A 771 46.46 26.31 46.03
C ILE A 771 46.13 27.78 45.78
N GLU A 772 46.41 28.28 44.58
CA GLU A 772 46.16 29.68 44.19
C GLU A 772 45.37 29.75 42.88
N ALA A 773 44.49 30.75 42.76
CA ALA A 773 43.79 31.08 41.52
C ALA A 773 43.58 32.59 41.36
N TRP A 774 43.76 33.07 40.14
CA TRP A 774 43.37 34.40 39.70
C TRP A 774 42.06 34.30 38.95
N VAL A 775 40.99 34.71 39.62
CA VAL A 775 39.62 34.42 39.22
C VAL A 775 38.79 35.70 39.13
N LYS A 776 38.00 35.79 38.07
CA LYS A 776 36.93 36.77 37.91
C LYS A 776 35.61 36.01 37.74
N LEU A 777 34.60 36.35 38.51
CA LEU A 777 33.28 35.76 38.46
C LEU A 777 32.43 36.42 37.36
N ASP A 778 31.52 35.66 36.75
CA ASP A 778 30.50 36.20 35.83
C ASP A 778 29.43 37.02 36.58
N GLY A 779 29.21 36.69 37.85
CA GLY A 779 28.33 37.46 38.72
C GLY A 779 28.39 36.96 40.16
N LEU A 780 28.11 37.84 41.12
CA LEU A 780 28.29 37.53 42.54
C LEU A 780 27.20 36.61 43.12
N ASP A 781 26.02 36.53 42.51
CA ASP A 781 24.87 35.77 43.00
C ASP A 781 24.85 34.28 42.56
N GLN A 782 25.93 33.80 41.97
CA GLN A 782 26.09 32.39 41.63
C GLN A 782 26.26 31.52 42.89
N LYS A 783 25.84 30.25 42.79
CA LYS A 783 25.88 29.30 43.89
C LYS A 783 26.69 28.07 43.49
N ALA A 784 27.71 27.78 44.29
CA ALA A 784 28.59 26.62 44.22
C ALA A 784 29.51 26.53 42.98
N GLY A 785 30.63 25.84 43.15
CA GLY A 785 31.74 25.78 42.20
C GLY A 785 33.09 25.93 42.91
N ALA A 786 34.18 25.57 42.24
CA ALA A 786 35.54 25.82 42.70
C ALA A 786 36.36 26.49 41.59
N ALA A 787 37.22 27.44 41.94
CA ALA A 787 38.17 28.01 40.98
C ALA A 787 39.21 26.94 40.61
N ILE A 788 39.77 26.30 41.62
CA ILE A 788 40.71 25.19 41.52
C ILE A 788 40.45 24.24 42.69
N SER A 789 40.56 22.93 42.42
CA SER A 789 40.43 21.88 43.42
C SER A 789 41.44 20.76 43.21
N VAL A 790 41.94 20.21 44.31
CA VAL A 790 42.73 18.98 44.36
C VAL A 790 41.80 17.87 44.83
N HIS A 791 41.64 16.82 44.02
CA HIS A 791 40.72 15.72 44.22
C HIS A 791 41.43 14.40 44.39
N SER A 792 40.94 13.58 45.32
CA SER A 792 41.23 12.15 45.42
C SER A 792 40.15 11.33 44.71
N THR A 793 40.50 10.13 44.24
CA THR A 793 39.54 9.13 43.74
C THR A 793 38.53 8.69 44.80
N ASP A 794 38.84 8.87 46.08
CA ASP A 794 37.95 8.54 47.21
C ASP A 794 36.98 9.68 47.56
N ASN A 795 36.82 10.65 46.66
CA ASN A 795 35.97 11.85 46.81
C ASN A 795 36.40 12.83 47.92
N GLU A 796 37.57 12.65 48.52
CA GLU A 796 38.20 13.68 49.36
C GLU A 796 38.75 14.81 48.48
N PHE A 797 38.56 16.06 48.89
CA PHE A 797 39.06 17.20 48.12
C PHE A 797 39.44 18.39 49.01
N ASP A 798 40.31 19.24 48.49
CA ASP A 798 40.64 20.56 49.00
C ASP A 798 40.54 21.57 47.86
N ALA A 799 39.77 22.66 48.05
CA ALA A 799 39.40 23.55 46.96
C ALA A 799 39.24 25.02 47.38
N ILE A 800 39.39 25.92 46.42
CA ILE A 800 38.97 27.32 46.55
C ILE A 800 37.52 27.43 46.05
N VAL A 801 36.56 27.52 46.96
CA VAL A 801 35.12 27.48 46.64
C VAL A 801 34.44 28.81 46.92
N TYR A 802 33.38 29.10 46.15
CA TYR A 802 32.60 30.33 46.26
C TYR A 802 31.14 30.04 46.60
N ALA A 803 30.59 30.83 47.52
CA ALA A 803 29.18 30.83 47.92
C ALA A 803 28.62 29.47 48.41
N GLU A 804 29.49 28.58 48.90
CA GLU A 804 29.09 27.20 49.24
C GLU A 804 28.31 27.10 50.56
N ARG A 805 28.83 27.70 51.63
CA ARG A 805 28.17 27.73 52.96
C ARG A 805 27.39 29.00 53.23
N LYS A 806 27.88 30.11 52.69
CA LYS A 806 27.30 31.45 52.85
C LYS A 806 27.37 32.15 51.49
N PRO A 807 26.28 32.80 51.04
CA PRO A 807 26.29 33.55 49.79
C PRO A 807 27.43 34.57 49.76
N ARG A 808 28.02 34.79 48.58
CA ARG A 808 29.04 35.80 48.34
C ARG A 808 30.27 35.69 49.24
N ARG A 809 30.72 34.48 49.58
CA ARG A 809 31.94 34.28 50.37
C ARG A 809 32.83 33.20 49.76
N TRP A 810 34.13 33.50 49.75
CA TRP A 810 35.17 32.52 49.48
C TRP A 810 35.50 31.72 50.74
N MET A 811 35.85 30.45 50.58
CA MET A 811 36.28 29.59 51.69
C MET A 811 37.13 28.44 51.18
N ALA A 812 37.77 27.73 52.11
CA ALA A 812 38.38 26.43 51.84
C ALA A 812 37.29 25.36 51.75
N GLY A 813 37.03 24.86 50.54
CA GLY A 813 36.11 23.76 50.30
C GLY A 813 36.74 22.42 50.66
N SER A 814 35.93 21.50 51.19
CA SER A 814 36.33 20.14 51.51
C SER A 814 35.13 19.20 51.54
N ASP A 815 35.38 17.90 51.40
CA ASP A 815 34.36 16.87 51.47
C ASP A 815 33.61 16.94 52.82
N PHE A 816 32.27 16.92 52.74
CA PHE A 816 31.37 17.05 53.89
C PHE A 816 31.68 18.25 54.81
N PHE A 817 32.33 19.30 54.29
CA PHE A 817 32.78 20.46 55.05
C PHE A 817 33.78 20.14 56.18
N LYS A 818 34.49 19.00 56.15
CA LYS A 818 35.41 18.56 57.22
C LYS A 818 36.45 19.63 57.59
N ARG A 819 36.97 20.32 56.58
CA ARG A 819 37.97 21.39 56.69
C ARG A 819 37.42 22.77 56.34
N THR A 820 36.11 22.91 56.08
CA THR A 820 35.47 24.18 55.68
C THR A 820 34.90 24.92 56.87
N THR A 821 35.22 26.22 57.02
CA THR A 821 34.62 27.10 58.04
C THR A 821 34.16 28.44 57.45
N ASP A 822 33.30 29.14 58.19
CA ASP A 822 33.00 30.54 57.89
C ASP A 822 34.10 31.45 58.46
N LEU A 823 34.77 32.18 57.57
CA LEU A 823 35.90 33.05 57.92
C LEU A 823 35.47 34.36 58.59
N SER A 824 34.16 34.61 58.72
CA SER A 824 33.61 35.84 59.33
C SER A 824 34.06 37.14 58.66
N VAL A 825 34.31 37.05 57.35
CA VAL A 825 34.72 38.14 56.47
C VAL A 825 33.50 38.80 55.78
N PRO A 826 33.62 40.05 55.30
CA PRO A 826 32.60 40.70 54.48
C PRO A 826 32.25 39.88 53.23
N ALA A 827 31.05 40.12 52.69
CA ALA A 827 30.64 39.53 51.41
C ALA A 827 31.51 40.09 50.26
N GLU A 828 31.81 39.24 49.28
CA GLU A 828 32.52 39.60 48.06
C GLU A 828 31.71 40.61 47.24
N ASP A 829 32.39 41.63 46.72
CA ASP A 829 31.81 42.80 46.06
C ASP A 829 32.54 43.24 44.78
N THR A 830 33.69 42.64 44.46
CA THR A 830 34.56 43.12 43.38
C THR A 830 34.96 42.02 42.39
N ALA A 831 34.87 40.75 42.79
CA ALA A 831 35.28 39.62 41.93
C ALA A 831 34.50 39.48 40.62
N ASP A 832 33.35 40.15 40.43
CA ASP A 832 32.62 40.20 39.16
C ASP A 832 33.09 41.29 38.19
N ASN A 833 33.82 42.28 38.72
CA ASN A 833 34.31 43.43 37.96
C ASN A 833 35.81 43.33 37.65
N GLU A 834 36.59 42.75 38.55
CA GLU A 834 38.04 42.58 38.42
C GLU A 834 38.51 41.16 38.76
N PHE A 835 39.71 40.80 38.29
CA PHE A 835 40.38 39.57 38.71
C PHE A 835 40.89 39.72 40.14
N ILE A 836 40.57 38.74 40.97
CA ILE A 836 41.08 38.65 42.33
C ILE A 836 41.99 37.43 42.47
N HIS A 837 42.99 37.54 43.34
CA HIS A 837 43.83 36.43 43.72
C HIS A 837 43.26 35.80 44.99
N MET A 838 42.90 34.52 44.92
CA MET A 838 42.58 33.70 46.08
C MET A 838 43.67 32.65 46.29
N ALA A 839 44.14 32.54 47.53
CA ALA A 839 45.08 31.49 47.91
C ALA A 839 44.66 30.81 49.21
N ILE A 840 44.87 29.50 49.31
CA ILE A 840 44.59 28.72 50.52
C ILE A 840 45.78 27.81 50.81
N THR A 841 46.34 27.93 52.01
CA THR A 841 47.46 27.13 52.49
C THR A 841 46.95 26.07 53.46
N TYR A 842 47.44 24.84 53.32
CA TYR A 842 47.15 23.71 54.20
C TYR A 842 48.46 23.23 54.82
N ALA A 843 48.71 23.60 56.08
CA ALA A 843 49.93 23.24 56.79
C ALA A 843 49.88 21.82 57.36
N THR A 844 51.06 21.22 57.57
CA THR A 844 51.22 19.87 58.14
C THR A 844 50.49 19.66 59.47
N ASP A 845 50.35 20.70 60.29
CA ASP A 845 49.67 20.65 61.59
C ASP A 845 48.13 20.84 61.52
N GLY A 846 47.58 20.85 60.30
CA GLY A 846 46.15 21.04 60.02
C GLY A 846 45.70 22.51 59.97
N THR A 847 46.62 23.48 60.08
CA THR A 847 46.27 24.91 59.94
C THR A 847 45.88 25.22 58.50
N ILE A 848 44.73 25.87 58.34
CA ILE A 848 44.24 26.39 57.07
C ILE A 848 44.22 27.91 57.15
N SER A 849 44.91 28.57 56.22
CA SER A 849 44.91 30.02 56.06
C SER A 849 44.42 30.39 54.67
N CYS A 850 43.53 31.37 54.59
CA CYS A 850 43.01 31.88 53.33
C CYS A 850 43.56 33.29 53.10
N TYR A 851 43.79 33.64 51.84
CA TYR A 851 44.33 34.93 51.43
C TYR A 851 43.54 35.47 50.24
N ARG A 852 43.43 36.80 50.18
CA ARG A 852 42.83 37.55 49.07
C ARG A 852 43.77 38.67 48.66
N ASN A 853 44.14 38.74 47.39
CA ASN A 853 45.04 39.75 46.82
C ASN A 853 46.35 39.89 47.61
N GLY A 854 46.96 38.75 47.97
CA GLY A 854 48.22 38.72 48.71
C GLY A 854 48.08 38.93 50.23
N LYS A 855 46.89 39.30 50.73
CA LYS A 855 46.66 39.63 52.14
C LYS A 855 45.83 38.56 52.86
N PRO A 856 46.01 38.37 54.19
CA PRO A 856 45.19 37.44 54.96
C PRO A 856 43.67 37.71 54.82
N TYR A 857 42.89 36.66 54.60
CA TYR A 857 41.45 36.68 54.41
C TYR A 857 40.76 35.86 55.51
N GLY A 858 40.50 36.52 56.64
CA GLY A 858 40.03 35.88 57.87
C GLY A 858 41.16 35.35 58.75
N LYS A 859 40.80 34.75 59.90
CA LYS A 859 41.78 34.16 60.81
C LYS A 859 42.11 32.72 60.39
N PRO A 860 43.38 32.29 60.46
CA PRO A 860 43.75 30.89 60.33
C PRO A 860 42.99 30.02 61.34
N TYR A 861 42.68 28.79 60.95
CA TYR A 861 41.91 27.87 61.80
C TYR A 861 42.36 26.41 61.61
N ARG A 862 41.99 25.57 62.59
CA ARG A 862 42.14 24.11 62.54
C ARG A 862 40.79 23.48 62.82
N LYS A 863 40.31 22.67 61.88
CA LYS A 863 39.00 21.99 62.00
C LYS A 863 39.12 20.47 61.93
N ALA A 864 40.02 19.98 61.09
CA ALA A 864 40.34 18.56 60.94
C ALA A 864 41.81 18.43 60.52
N PRO A 865 42.41 17.22 60.63
CA PRO A 865 43.72 16.95 60.06
C PRO A 865 43.78 17.25 58.56
N MET A 866 44.99 17.52 58.07
CA MET A 866 45.27 17.73 56.65
C MET A 866 44.99 16.44 55.85
N SER A 867 44.43 16.59 54.65
CA SER A 867 44.27 15.48 53.70
C SER A 867 45.60 15.06 53.09
N LEU A 868 45.80 13.75 52.93
CA LEU A 868 46.91 13.16 52.18
C LEU A 868 46.39 12.62 50.85
N PHE A 869 46.94 13.13 49.75
CA PHE A 869 46.60 12.72 48.40
C PHE A 869 47.66 11.75 47.88
N HIS A 870 47.34 10.46 47.90
CA HIS A 870 48.28 9.37 47.60
C HIS A 870 48.63 9.26 46.11
N PRO A 871 49.86 8.84 45.77
CA PRO A 871 50.27 8.59 44.38
C PRO A 871 49.23 7.83 43.54
N ASN A 872 49.00 8.31 42.32
CA ASN A 872 48.05 7.84 41.30
C ASN A 872 46.57 7.90 41.71
N MET A 873 46.26 8.47 42.88
CA MET A 873 44.90 8.56 43.41
C MET A 873 44.40 10.00 43.45
N TRP A 874 45.12 10.97 42.86
CA TRP A 874 44.69 12.36 42.87
C TRP A 874 44.98 13.14 41.59
N TYR A 875 44.18 14.17 41.35
CA TYR A 875 44.23 15.06 40.20
C TYR A 875 43.70 16.46 40.55
N VAL A 876 44.02 17.44 39.71
CA VAL A 876 43.54 18.84 39.80
C VAL A 876 42.38 19.08 38.83
N MET A 877 41.37 19.84 39.27
CA MET A 877 40.26 20.33 38.43
C MET A 877 40.12 21.85 38.49
N PHE A 878 39.56 22.43 37.43
CA PHE A 878 39.24 23.85 37.29
C PHE A 878 37.74 24.04 37.05
N GLY A 879 37.13 24.99 37.76
CA GLY A 879 35.73 25.38 37.56
C GLY A 879 34.67 24.47 38.17
N ILE A 880 35.03 23.33 38.74
CA ILE A 880 34.09 22.38 39.34
C ILE A 880 34.52 21.97 40.74
N ARG A 881 33.56 21.86 41.66
CA ARG A 881 33.84 21.49 43.05
C ARG A 881 34.04 20.00 43.27
N THR A 882 33.22 19.14 42.65
CA THR A 882 33.28 17.67 42.72
C THR A 882 32.27 17.06 41.74
N GLY A 883 32.50 15.82 41.29
CA GLY A 883 31.64 15.09 40.36
C GLY A 883 31.73 15.55 38.90
N GLY A 884 30.73 15.21 38.09
CA GLY A 884 30.63 15.60 36.67
C GLY A 884 29.96 16.96 36.43
N PRO A 885 29.98 17.48 35.19
CA PRO A 885 29.48 18.81 34.87
C PRO A 885 27.98 18.95 35.20
N ASN A 886 27.66 19.90 36.07
CA ASN A 886 26.30 20.23 36.49
C ASN A 886 26.24 21.73 36.81
N PRO A 887 25.24 22.48 36.30
CA PRO A 887 25.06 23.91 36.61
C PRO A 887 25.03 24.24 38.11
N LYS A 888 24.71 23.27 38.97
CA LYS A 888 24.64 23.43 40.43
C LYS A 888 25.97 23.25 41.17
N ASN A 889 27.03 22.79 40.51
CA ASN A 889 28.33 22.49 41.13
C ASN A 889 29.52 23.14 40.40
N GLN A 890 29.26 24.05 39.46
CA GLN A 890 30.28 24.69 38.62
C GLN A 890 30.31 26.21 38.79
N LEU A 891 31.53 26.73 38.84
CA LEU A 891 31.80 28.16 38.90
C LEU A 891 31.57 28.78 37.52
N ARG A 892 31.00 29.98 37.48
CA ARG A 892 30.87 30.81 36.29
C ARG A 892 31.83 31.98 36.37
N GLY A 893 32.71 32.09 35.39
CA GLY A 893 33.74 33.12 35.38
C GLY A 893 34.93 32.77 34.50
N TRP A 894 36.04 33.44 34.77
CA TRP A 894 37.30 33.32 34.04
C TRP A 894 38.43 33.06 35.00
N LEU A 895 39.36 32.19 34.61
CA LEU A 895 40.65 32.04 35.27
C LEU A 895 41.74 32.62 34.37
N GLU A 896 42.50 33.55 34.93
CA GLU A 896 43.68 34.13 34.28
C GLU A 896 44.93 33.30 34.61
N ALA A 897 45.00 32.74 35.81
CA ALA A 897 46.06 31.81 36.17
C ALA A 897 45.63 30.92 37.35
N ALA A 898 46.30 29.78 37.49
CA ALA A 898 46.21 28.94 38.68
C ALA A 898 47.57 28.31 39.02
N GLN A 899 47.85 28.12 40.30
CA GLN A 899 49.13 27.55 40.77
C GLN A 899 48.92 26.54 41.90
N LEU A 900 49.80 25.54 41.94
CA LEU A 900 49.85 24.53 43.00
C LEU A 900 51.27 24.44 43.57
N TYR A 901 51.36 24.38 44.89
CA TYR A 901 52.59 24.20 45.64
C TYR A 901 52.49 22.96 46.54
N ASP A 902 53.61 22.28 46.74
CA ASP A 902 53.78 21.11 47.63
C ASP A 902 54.15 21.50 49.07
N ARG A 903 53.85 22.75 49.46
CA ARG A 903 54.13 23.33 50.78
C ARG A 903 53.12 24.41 51.14
N ALA A 904 52.98 24.68 52.43
CA ALA A 904 52.21 25.83 52.91
C ALA A 904 53.07 27.09 52.83
N LEU A 905 52.67 28.05 51.98
CA LEU A 905 53.41 29.31 51.82
C LEU A 905 53.15 30.26 52.99
N THR A 906 54.15 31.08 53.33
CA THR A 906 53.98 32.16 54.31
C THR A 906 53.22 33.34 53.71
N SER A 907 52.68 34.23 54.55
CA SER A 907 51.97 35.44 54.09
C SER A 907 52.80 36.29 53.13
N GLU A 908 54.11 36.43 53.38
CA GLU A 908 55.03 37.19 52.51
C GLU A 908 55.24 36.49 51.16
N GLN A 909 55.25 35.14 51.15
CA GLN A 909 55.39 34.36 49.92
C GLN A 909 54.12 34.41 49.06
N ILE A 910 52.94 34.41 49.70
CA ILE A 910 51.65 34.62 49.03
C ILE A 910 51.57 36.04 48.44
N GLU A 911 52.03 37.06 49.18
CA GLU A 911 52.09 38.43 48.68
C GLU A 911 53.08 38.56 47.51
N ALA A 912 54.25 37.92 47.57
CA ALA A 912 55.19 37.88 46.46
C ALA A 912 54.60 37.18 45.21
N SER A 913 53.85 36.08 45.40
CA SER A 913 53.14 35.39 44.30
C SER A 913 52.13 36.32 43.62
N TRP A 914 51.32 37.03 44.42
CA TRP A 914 50.36 38.02 43.94
C TRP A 914 51.03 39.17 43.15
N LEU A 915 52.11 39.75 43.69
CA LEU A 915 52.83 40.85 43.05
C LEU A 915 53.47 40.42 41.72
N CYS A 916 54.05 39.22 41.66
CA CYS A 916 54.65 38.68 40.44
C CYS A 916 53.61 38.45 39.35
N GLU A 917 52.44 37.91 39.71
CA GLU A 917 51.38 37.68 38.72
C GLU A 917 50.74 38.99 38.25
N LYS A 918 50.55 39.96 39.16
CA LYS A 918 50.08 41.30 38.80
C LYS A 918 51.01 42.03 37.83
N ALA A 919 52.32 41.74 37.90
CA ALA A 919 53.31 42.29 37.00
C ALA A 919 53.42 41.51 35.68
N ALA A 920 52.82 40.32 35.53
CA ALA A 920 52.95 39.51 34.33
C ALA A 920 52.36 40.19 33.08
N VAL A 921 52.90 39.85 31.90
CA VAL A 921 52.35 40.29 30.61
C VAL A 921 51.03 39.58 30.36
N THR A 922 49.92 40.23 30.75
CA THR A 922 48.56 39.75 30.54
C THR A 922 48.08 40.00 29.11
N HIS A 923 47.00 39.33 28.70
CA HIS A 923 46.34 39.62 27.43
C HIS A 923 45.93 41.10 27.31
N ASP A 924 45.40 41.70 28.38
CA ASP A 924 45.01 43.11 28.39
C ASP A 924 46.22 44.04 28.16
N SER A 925 47.38 43.70 28.73
CA SER A 925 48.63 44.45 28.48
C SER A 925 49.11 44.33 27.03
N ILE A 926 48.93 43.14 26.41
CA ILE A 926 49.24 42.92 24.99
C ILE A 926 48.34 43.80 24.14
N LEU A 927 47.03 43.83 24.41
CA LEU A 927 46.10 44.67 23.67
C LEU A 927 46.41 46.16 23.81
N ALA A 928 46.76 46.60 25.01
CA ALA A 928 47.14 47.99 25.29
C ALA A 928 48.45 48.41 24.59
N ALA A 929 49.35 47.46 24.32
CA ALA A 929 50.66 47.69 23.70
C ALA A 929 50.67 47.56 22.16
N LEU A 930 49.52 47.22 21.55
CA LEU A 930 49.40 47.18 20.10
C LEU A 930 49.60 48.57 19.49
N THR A 931 50.42 48.65 18.43
CA THR A 931 50.52 49.87 17.61
C THR A 931 49.22 50.10 16.83
N PRO A 932 48.94 51.34 16.35
CA PRO A 932 47.72 51.60 15.57
C PRO A 932 47.55 50.67 14.35
N ASP A 933 48.64 50.30 13.67
CA ASP A 933 48.60 49.36 12.55
C ASP A 933 48.33 47.92 12.98
N GLU A 934 48.89 47.48 14.11
CA GLU A 934 48.61 46.16 14.68
C GLU A 934 47.17 46.06 15.21
N VAL A 935 46.63 47.12 15.82
CA VAL A 935 45.21 47.22 16.20
C VAL A 935 44.32 47.06 14.96
N LYS A 936 44.62 47.78 13.87
CA LYS A 936 43.89 47.68 12.60
C LYS A 936 43.95 46.26 12.03
N ARG A 937 45.13 45.64 12.03
CA ARG A 937 45.35 44.28 11.53
C ARG A 937 44.62 43.24 12.37
N ARG A 938 44.73 43.30 13.70
CA ARG A 938 44.01 42.42 14.63
C ARG A 938 42.50 42.56 14.44
N THR A 939 41.98 43.78 14.42
CA THR A 939 40.54 44.04 14.20
C THR A 939 40.03 43.44 12.89
N ALA A 940 40.82 43.56 11.81
CA ALA A 940 40.47 42.95 10.53
C ALA A 940 40.44 41.41 10.59
N LEU A 941 41.42 40.79 11.25
CA LEU A 941 41.47 39.34 11.45
C LEU A 941 40.32 38.83 12.33
N THR A 942 39.99 39.54 13.42
CA THR A 942 38.86 39.22 14.29
C THR A 942 37.53 39.29 13.53
N ARG A 943 37.33 40.34 12.70
CA ARG A 943 36.15 40.44 11.83
C ARG A 943 36.10 39.30 10.81
N ALA A 944 37.24 38.89 10.24
CA ALA A 944 37.30 37.77 9.33
C ALA A 944 36.90 36.44 10.00
N ILE A 945 37.36 36.18 11.24
CA ILE A 945 36.92 35.02 12.02
C ILE A 945 35.42 35.06 12.28
N ALA A 946 34.87 36.22 12.68
CA ALA A 946 33.44 36.36 12.93
C ALA A 946 32.61 36.03 11.67
N ASN A 947 33.01 36.54 10.51
CA ASN A 947 32.34 36.24 9.24
C ASN A 947 32.44 34.75 8.86
N LEU A 948 33.62 34.15 9.01
CA LEU A 948 33.83 32.73 8.73
C LEU A 948 33.02 31.84 9.68
N LYS A 949 32.94 32.17 10.97
CA LYS A 949 32.10 31.46 11.95
C LYS A 949 30.61 31.62 11.65
N ALA A 950 30.16 32.80 11.20
CA ALA A 950 28.78 33.01 10.77
C ALA A 950 28.43 32.18 9.52
N GLU A 951 29.36 32.02 8.57
CA GLU A 951 29.17 31.14 7.44
C GLU A 951 29.23 29.65 7.82
N GLN A 952 30.12 29.26 8.73
CA GLN A 952 30.16 27.92 9.30
C GLN A 952 28.79 27.55 9.89
N LYS A 953 28.22 28.43 10.74
CA LYS A 953 26.93 28.21 11.38
C LYS A 953 25.78 28.00 10.38
N ARG A 954 25.80 28.70 9.23
CA ARG A 954 24.78 28.54 8.17
C ARG A 954 24.83 27.19 7.44
N ARG A 955 25.95 26.48 7.55
CA ARG A 955 26.21 25.19 6.87
C ARG A 955 26.28 24.03 7.86
N GLU A 956 26.01 24.28 9.13
CA GLU A 956 25.92 23.23 10.15
C GLU A 956 24.76 22.29 9.88
N ALA A 957 24.88 21.08 10.42
CA ALA A 957 23.83 20.10 10.31
C ALA A 957 22.57 20.63 11.00
N TRP A 958 21.41 20.41 10.38
CA TRP A 958 20.12 20.75 10.98
C TRP A 958 19.41 19.46 11.39
N THR A 959 18.37 19.62 12.20
CA THR A 959 17.61 18.49 12.74
C THR A 959 16.28 18.38 12.02
N ILE A 960 15.92 17.16 11.62
CA ILE A 960 14.61 16.80 11.04
C ILE A 960 13.95 15.72 11.89
N TYR A 961 12.63 15.61 11.84
CA TYR A 961 11.89 14.49 12.43
C TYR A 961 11.58 13.46 11.34
N ALA A 962 12.16 12.27 11.46
CA ALA A 962 12.15 11.23 10.43
C ALA A 962 12.36 9.84 11.06
N ASN A 963 12.37 8.78 10.25
CA ASN A 963 12.69 7.44 10.74
C ASN A 963 14.10 7.39 11.36
N VAL A 964 14.21 6.88 12.58
CA VAL A 964 15.47 6.54 13.26
C VAL A 964 15.62 5.01 13.26
N PRO A 965 16.23 4.43 12.21
CA PRO A 965 16.26 2.98 12.06
C PRO A 965 17.00 2.30 13.21
N ARG A 966 16.45 1.19 13.70
CA ARG A 966 17.10 0.26 14.63
C ARG A 966 17.12 -1.14 14.03
N PRO A 967 18.08 -2.00 14.43
CA PRO A 967 18.01 -3.41 14.09
C PRO A 967 16.62 -3.97 14.48
N PRO A 968 15.86 -4.56 13.54
CA PRO A 968 14.56 -5.13 13.84
C PRO A 968 14.70 -6.38 14.73
N ASP A 969 13.72 -6.59 15.61
CA ASP A 969 13.60 -7.83 16.36
C ASP A 969 13.19 -9.00 15.44
N THR A 970 13.40 -10.24 15.89
CA THR A 970 12.87 -11.41 15.19
C THR A 970 11.34 -11.38 15.19
N ALA A 971 10.73 -11.50 14.02
CA ALA A 971 9.28 -11.47 13.84
C ALA A 971 8.66 -12.88 13.83
N PHE A 972 7.47 -13.00 14.40
CA PHE A 972 6.69 -14.23 14.47
C PHE A 972 5.25 -13.93 14.07
N VAL A 973 4.56 -14.92 13.48
CA VAL A 973 3.09 -14.85 13.35
C VAL A 973 2.48 -14.92 14.74
N LEU A 974 1.74 -13.90 15.17
CA LEU A 974 1.14 -13.90 16.50
C LEU A 974 -0.28 -14.49 16.47
N LYS A 975 -0.54 -15.42 17.40
CA LYS A 975 -1.88 -16.00 17.53
C LYS A 975 -2.86 -14.90 17.99
N ARG A 976 -3.85 -14.58 17.16
CA ARG A 976 -4.81 -13.47 17.39
C ARG A 976 -4.12 -12.14 17.72
N GLY A 977 -2.96 -11.86 17.14
CA GLY A 977 -2.24 -10.60 17.37
C GLY A 977 -1.56 -10.47 18.73
N ASN A 978 -1.57 -11.52 19.57
CA ASN A 978 -1.06 -11.44 20.94
C ASN A 978 0.46 -11.73 20.99
N PRO A 979 1.31 -10.76 21.40
CA PRO A 979 2.76 -10.93 21.45
C PRO A 979 3.22 -11.96 22.49
N ALA A 980 2.38 -12.33 23.46
CA ALA A 980 2.70 -13.37 24.45
C ALA A 980 2.54 -14.80 23.88
N THR A 981 1.93 -14.96 22.71
CA THR A 981 1.69 -16.26 22.07
C THR A 981 2.25 -16.28 20.65
N PRO A 982 3.59 -16.30 20.49
CA PRO A 982 4.23 -16.36 19.19
C PRO A 982 3.99 -17.73 18.53
N GLY A 983 3.70 -17.68 17.23
CA GLY A 983 3.65 -18.83 16.34
C GLY A 983 4.97 -19.00 15.57
N PRO A 984 4.92 -19.46 14.32
CA PRO A 984 6.10 -19.62 13.49
C PRO A 984 6.83 -18.29 13.24
N MET A 985 8.17 -18.37 13.18
CA MET A 985 9.03 -17.26 12.76
C MET A 985 8.76 -16.88 11.30
N VAL A 986 8.86 -15.59 10.97
CA VAL A 986 8.70 -15.09 9.60
C VAL A 986 9.86 -14.19 9.20
N SER A 987 10.21 -14.24 7.92
CA SER A 987 11.19 -13.34 7.30
C SER A 987 10.49 -12.15 6.64
N PRO A 988 11.13 -10.96 6.61
CA PRO A 988 10.61 -9.80 5.88
C PRO A 988 10.24 -10.11 4.42
N ALA A 989 9.07 -9.63 3.97
CA ALA A 989 8.61 -9.66 2.59
C ALA A 989 7.48 -8.62 2.37
N GLY A 990 7.01 -8.47 1.12
CA GLY A 990 5.82 -7.70 0.78
C GLY A 990 4.53 -8.51 0.90
N ILE A 991 3.40 -7.84 0.65
CA ILE A 991 2.07 -8.44 0.46
C ILE A 991 1.86 -8.71 -1.02
#